data_AF-A0A1G8H9P8-F1
#
_entry.id   AF-A0A1G8H9P8-F1
#
_cell.length_a   1.000
_cell.length_b   1.000
_cell.length_c   1.000
_cell.angle_alpha   90.00
_cell.angle_beta   90.00
_cell.angle_gamma   90.00
#
_symmetry.space_group_name_H-M   'P 1'
#
loop_
_entity.id
_entity.type
_entity.pdbx_description
1 polymer ?
#
loop_
_entity_poly.entity_id
_entity_poly.type
_entity_poly.pdbx_seq_one_letter_code
_entity_poly.pdbx_strand_id
1 'polypeptide(L)'
;MPERAYQDAQIFKERCEDSPGVVILCQGDWRPTPERLGFFEKHNYYVLTAANGFQDIVDWLPQPRCIGAMFGHPGTVAQARAAFPDKVIERFEGVGARFLRNISQETPYNLHNAGLPFTATVPRALRTLDVVSVFSPVPLKRGELLLESLIDSNASAYLFAHSFGGDPKQFENLLALVKAAGKSIEYFHLPFDPYALIRIDGRIVIDGRPIGANSSIVSSYLGRCRLFVHTSTTEGISNAIMEALISDVPVLLCDDIRGPQQELSQQLPKCIFRTPPDKQALTDSIRRLLAHDHIDGAISSSFRAIIDPYEINRTMVLGVQKWFARHGLPWKGHCLGLLGGVQSKLDFANLTAEESYRGHRHIYGGFVSPLNCVAIQHEIARNAGIRDYARSLEAEHGTIAVMADGNRQDYAIRKITDDDAGLTRFVRTFAAWPELKHALIIGELPEEVLTALIKTLAGNLSAPRLHCLQSSANAHRQFSELLKKVPFADCHHASSVPLAEFPPESDVIDYYRQTPDKLSDYPLGQVLGWFRADIAEMQTPEKIGEDGIGNILQTIGQPIFDAVIINGREFTGHAELKRLIGAPIILLGCTRTYKNRASLLALLKNEDYELVLSAANIGNGYAGFVSRQAIGKLALNGRPPA
;
A
#
# COMPACT_ATOMS: atom_id res chain seq x y z
N MET A 1 10.54 -23.68 -19.78
CA MET A 1 9.34 -23.35 -18.98
C MET A 1 8.46 -22.40 -19.77
N PRO A 2 7.16 -22.31 -19.50
CA PRO A 2 6.35 -21.17 -19.93
C PRO A 2 6.92 -19.88 -19.32
N GLU A 3 6.91 -18.77 -20.05
CA GLU A 3 7.42 -17.44 -19.64
C GLU A 3 6.91 -16.95 -18.27
N ARG A 4 5.85 -17.55 -17.72
CA ARG A 4 5.21 -17.18 -16.45
C ARG A 4 6.04 -17.46 -15.19
N ALA A 5 7.06 -18.31 -15.25
CA ALA A 5 7.85 -18.66 -14.04
C ALA A 5 8.84 -17.55 -13.59
N TYR A 6 9.10 -16.55 -14.45
CA TYR A 6 10.14 -15.54 -14.25
C TYR A 6 9.61 -14.11 -14.08
N GLN A 7 8.28 -13.91 -14.02
CA GLN A 7 7.70 -12.58 -14.21
C GLN A 7 8.13 -11.53 -13.15
N ASP A 8 8.53 -11.94 -11.93
CA ASP A 8 8.75 -10.99 -10.82
C ASP A 8 10.08 -11.16 -10.02
N ALA A 9 11.02 -11.99 -10.48
CA ALA A 9 12.29 -12.23 -9.78
C ALA A 9 13.50 -11.66 -10.54
N GLN A 10 14.43 -11.02 -9.82
CA GLN A 10 15.72 -10.59 -10.39
C GLN A 10 16.83 -11.51 -9.90
N ILE A 11 17.56 -12.12 -10.82
CA ILE A 11 18.68 -13.03 -10.52
C ILE A 11 19.97 -12.21 -10.54
N PHE A 12 20.71 -12.21 -9.43
CA PHE A 12 22.01 -11.53 -9.35
C PHE A 12 23.10 -12.56 -9.01
N LYS A 13 23.99 -12.77 -10.00
CA LYS A 13 25.30 -13.45 -9.96
C LYS A 13 25.40 -14.92 -10.44
N GLU A 14 26.50 -15.14 -11.18
CA GLU A 14 26.98 -16.33 -11.90
C GLU A 14 27.73 -17.32 -10.97
N ARG A 15 27.59 -18.63 -11.27
CA ARG A 15 28.38 -19.74 -10.68
C ARG A 15 29.89 -19.49 -10.85
N CYS A 16 30.66 -19.74 -9.79
CA CYS A 16 31.94 -20.44 -9.96
C CYS A 16 31.63 -21.94 -9.80
N GLU A 17 32.37 -22.83 -10.45
CA GLU A 17 32.01 -24.26 -10.60
C GLU A 17 31.74 -25.00 -9.27
N ASP A 18 32.14 -24.43 -8.13
CA ASP A 18 31.91 -24.98 -6.78
C ASP A 18 31.07 -24.08 -5.83
N SER A 19 30.25 -23.14 -6.32
CA SER A 19 29.40 -22.30 -5.45
C SER A 19 27.96 -22.08 -5.94
N PRO A 20 26.99 -22.01 -4.99
CA PRO A 20 25.57 -21.88 -5.30
C PRO A 20 25.15 -20.47 -5.77
N GLY A 21 24.07 -20.39 -6.56
CA GLY A 21 23.54 -19.13 -7.12
C GLY A 21 22.63 -18.36 -6.16
N VAL A 22 22.42 -17.05 -6.39
CA VAL A 22 21.58 -16.20 -5.53
C VAL A 22 20.44 -15.55 -6.35
N VAL A 23 19.22 -15.61 -5.84
CA VAL A 23 17.98 -15.05 -6.43
C VAL A 23 17.42 -14.01 -5.47
N ILE A 24 17.12 -12.81 -5.97
CA ILE A 24 16.48 -11.74 -5.19
C ILE A 24 15.01 -11.65 -5.61
N LEU A 25 14.10 -11.84 -4.66
CA LEU A 25 12.66 -11.63 -4.87
C LEU A 25 12.32 -10.18 -4.52
N CYS A 26 11.79 -9.45 -5.50
CA CYS A 26 11.32 -8.06 -5.30
C CYS A 26 9.93 -8.07 -4.64
N GLN A 27 9.60 -7.02 -3.87
CA GLN A 27 8.31 -6.89 -3.19
C GLN A 27 7.13 -7.09 -4.18
N GLY A 28 6.26 -8.05 -3.88
CA GLY A 28 5.08 -8.40 -4.68
C GLY A 28 4.79 -9.90 -4.74
N ASP A 29 5.80 -10.74 -4.56
CA ASP A 29 5.66 -12.20 -4.60
C ASP A 29 5.37 -12.74 -3.19
N TRP A 30 4.14 -12.54 -2.72
CA TRP A 30 3.81 -12.72 -1.30
C TRP A 30 3.86 -14.19 -0.85
N ARG A 31 3.81 -15.16 -1.78
CA ARG A 31 3.91 -16.61 -1.52
C ARG A 31 4.38 -17.37 -2.78
N PRO A 32 5.66 -17.77 -2.89
CA PRO A 32 6.09 -18.61 -4.01
C PRO A 32 5.39 -19.97 -3.91
N THR A 33 4.97 -20.53 -5.06
CA THR A 33 4.31 -21.84 -5.07
C THR A 33 5.29 -22.95 -4.67
N PRO A 34 4.81 -24.09 -4.14
CA PRO A 34 5.66 -25.24 -3.82
C PRO A 34 6.50 -25.73 -5.02
N GLU A 35 5.95 -25.71 -6.25
CA GLU A 35 6.72 -26.08 -7.45
C GLU A 35 7.88 -25.12 -7.72
N ARG A 36 7.68 -23.83 -7.44
CA ARG A 36 8.70 -22.80 -7.62
C ARG A 36 9.81 -22.92 -6.58
N LEU A 37 9.43 -23.24 -5.34
CA LEU A 37 10.38 -23.54 -4.27
C LEU A 37 11.19 -24.81 -4.57
N GLY A 38 10.54 -25.89 -4.99
CA GLY A 38 11.22 -27.13 -5.37
C GLY A 38 12.18 -26.96 -6.56
N PHE A 39 11.88 -26.03 -7.48
CA PHE A 39 12.80 -25.65 -8.54
C PHE A 39 14.07 -24.97 -8.00
N PHE A 40 13.94 -24.00 -7.08
CA PHE A 40 15.10 -23.31 -6.50
C PHE A 40 15.99 -24.26 -5.69
N GLU A 41 15.39 -25.18 -4.94
CA GLU A 41 16.12 -26.22 -4.20
C GLU A 41 16.86 -27.17 -5.15
N LYS A 42 16.19 -27.67 -6.19
CA LYS A 42 16.78 -28.58 -7.20
C LYS A 42 18.00 -27.98 -7.90
N HIS A 43 18.06 -26.65 -8.04
CA HIS A 43 19.14 -25.96 -8.75
C HIS A 43 20.08 -25.17 -7.83
N ASN A 44 19.95 -25.36 -6.52
CA ASN A 44 20.86 -24.85 -5.51
C ASN A 44 20.95 -23.31 -5.47
N TYR A 45 19.79 -22.65 -5.52
CA TYR A 45 19.66 -21.19 -5.40
C TYR A 45 19.35 -20.75 -3.97
N TYR A 46 19.94 -19.62 -3.53
CA TYR A 46 19.63 -18.93 -2.29
C TYR A 46 18.64 -17.79 -2.55
N VAL A 47 17.66 -17.61 -1.68
CA VAL A 47 16.65 -16.54 -1.80
C VAL A 47 17.01 -15.37 -0.89
N LEU A 48 17.11 -14.17 -1.46
CA LEU A 48 17.21 -12.89 -0.76
C LEU A 48 15.87 -12.16 -0.89
N THR A 49 15.26 -11.80 0.24
CA THR A 49 14.03 -10.98 0.28
C THR A 49 14.35 -9.55 0.69
N ALA A 50 13.76 -8.57 0.01
CA ALA A 50 13.92 -7.13 0.27
C ALA A 50 12.83 -6.57 1.21
N ALA A 51 12.36 -7.34 2.20
CA ALA A 51 11.27 -6.93 3.08
C ALA A 51 11.76 -6.19 4.34
N ASN A 52 11.23 -4.98 4.58
CA ASN A 52 11.40 -4.22 5.84
C ASN A 52 10.23 -4.45 6.83
N GLY A 53 9.29 -5.36 6.55
CA GLY A 53 8.07 -5.59 7.34
C GLY A 53 8.23 -6.65 8.43
N PHE A 54 7.74 -6.38 9.64
CA PHE A 54 7.82 -7.26 10.82
C PHE A 54 7.05 -8.58 10.66
N GLN A 55 6.09 -8.65 9.72
CA GLN A 55 5.20 -9.81 9.51
C GLN A 55 5.65 -10.74 8.36
N ASP A 56 6.51 -10.26 7.45
CA ASP A 56 6.90 -11.02 6.25
C ASP A 56 8.01 -12.06 6.51
N ILE A 57 8.58 -12.05 7.72
CA ILE A 57 9.83 -12.74 8.05
C ILE A 57 9.59 -14.19 8.51
N VAL A 58 8.42 -14.51 9.05
CA VAL A 58 8.17 -15.79 9.73
C VAL A 58 7.89 -16.94 8.76
N ASP A 59 7.23 -16.66 7.63
CA ASP A 59 6.77 -17.70 6.69
C ASP A 59 7.90 -18.29 5.80
N TRP A 60 9.05 -17.60 5.70
CA TRP A 60 10.17 -18.00 4.86
C TRP A 60 11.25 -18.82 5.60
N LEU A 61 11.22 -18.81 6.93
CA LEU A 61 12.22 -19.43 7.81
C LEU A 61 12.30 -20.97 7.80
N PRO A 62 11.24 -21.75 7.51
CA PRO A 62 11.34 -23.21 7.56
C PRO A 62 12.27 -23.84 6.50
N GLN A 63 12.68 -23.10 5.47
CA GLN A 63 13.30 -23.67 4.27
C GLN A 63 14.85 -23.72 4.33
N PRO A 64 15.51 -24.62 3.59
CA PRO A 64 16.87 -25.06 3.92
C PRO A 64 17.99 -24.05 3.67
N ARG A 65 17.79 -23.01 2.84
CA ARG A 65 18.89 -22.15 2.32
C ARG A 65 18.49 -20.69 2.03
N CYS A 66 18.05 -19.97 3.06
CA CYS A 66 17.84 -18.51 3.03
C CYS A 66 19.14 -17.84 3.53
N ILE A 67 19.96 -17.26 2.64
CA ILE A 67 21.10 -16.43 3.09
C ILE A 67 20.57 -15.01 3.28
N GLY A 68 20.64 -14.53 4.51
CA GLY A 68 20.51 -13.11 4.84
C GLY A 68 19.10 -12.56 4.65
N ALA A 69 18.20 -12.82 5.60
CA ALA A 69 17.21 -11.77 5.87
C ALA A 69 18.01 -10.51 6.25
N MET A 70 17.79 -9.42 5.53
CA MET A 70 18.21 -8.09 5.96
C MET A 70 17.43 -7.76 7.23
N PHE A 71 17.86 -8.33 8.36
CA PHE A 71 17.22 -8.08 9.64
C PHE A 71 17.56 -6.65 10.06
N GLY A 72 16.62 -5.72 9.85
CA GLY A 72 16.73 -4.38 10.42
C GLY A 72 16.64 -4.36 11.95
N HIS A 73 16.23 -5.49 12.57
CA HIS A 73 15.93 -5.58 13.99
C HIS A 73 16.75 -6.68 14.71
N PRO A 74 17.57 -6.33 15.73
CA PRO A 74 18.45 -7.28 16.43
C PRO A 74 17.74 -8.48 17.07
N GLY A 75 16.49 -8.29 17.55
CA GLY A 75 15.71 -9.38 18.17
C GLY A 75 15.34 -10.51 17.22
N THR A 76 15.13 -10.19 15.94
CA THR A 76 14.73 -11.16 14.91
C THR A 76 15.91 -12.00 14.44
N VAL A 77 17.12 -11.40 14.41
CA VAL A 77 18.39 -12.13 14.21
C VAL A 77 18.58 -13.17 15.30
N ALA A 78 18.37 -12.78 16.56
CA ALA A 78 18.56 -13.66 17.71
C ALA A 78 17.57 -14.83 17.72
N GLN A 79 16.29 -14.58 17.41
CA GLN A 79 15.29 -15.64 17.27
C GLN A 79 15.60 -16.58 16.10
N ALA A 80 15.98 -16.05 14.94
CA ALA A 80 16.36 -16.88 13.79
C ALA A 80 17.63 -17.72 14.07
N ARG A 81 18.60 -17.16 14.79
CA ARG A 81 19.81 -17.86 15.26
C ARG A 81 19.47 -18.99 16.23
N ALA A 82 18.51 -18.78 17.13
CA ALA A 82 18.07 -19.80 18.07
C ALA A 82 17.29 -20.94 17.38
N ALA A 83 16.47 -20.62 16.39
CA ALA A 83 15.66 -21.61 15.68
C ALA A 83 16.43 -22.37 14.58
N PHE A 84 17.41 -21.73 13.93
CA PHE A 84 18.12 -22.28 12.76
C PHE A 84 19.62 -21.91 12.74
N PRO A 85 20.41 -22.36 13.73
CA PRO A 85 21.79 -21.89 13.98
C PRO A 85 22.76 -22.11 12.81
N ASP A 86 22.58 -23.17 12.04
CA ASP A 86 23.50 -23.57 10.95
C ASP A 86 23.19 -22.86 9.63
N LYS A 87 22.11 -22.05 9.60
CA LYS A 87 21.55 -21.48 8.38
C LYS A 87 21.77 -19.96 8.27
N VAL A 88 22.30 -19.32 9.31
CA VAL A 88 22.57 -17.88 9.33
C VAL A 88 24.05 -17.63 8.97
N ILE A 89 24.32 -17.15 7.75
CA ILE A 89 25.68 -16.78 7.31
C ILE A 89 25.85 -15.27 7.46
N GLU A 90 26.71 -14.83 8.38
CA GLU A 90 27.14 -13.43 8.49
C GLU A 90 28.31 -13.17 7.53
N ARG A 91 28.03 -12.56 6.37
CA ARG A 91 29.06 -11.84 5.60
C ARG A 91 28.54 -10.45 5.25
N PHE A 92 29.14 -9.46 5.90
CA PHE A 92 28.73 -8.07 5.87
C PHE A 92 29.80 -7.23 5.20
N GLU A 93 30.03 -7.38 3.90
CA GLU A 93 30.85 -6.44 3.12
C GLU A 93 30.33 -6.35 1.67
N GLY A 94 29.75 -5.21 1.29
CA GLY A 94 29.81 -4.75 -0.10
C GLY A 94 28.56 -4.75 -0.98
N VAL A 95 27.38 -5.23 -0.57
CA VAL A 95 26.17 -5.14 -1.41
C VAL A 95 25.01 -4.49 -0.67
N GLY A 96 25.09 -3.16 -0.50
CA GLY A 96 23.95 -2.33 -0.15
C GLY A 96 23.20 -1.88 -1.40
N ALA A 97 22.50 -2.79 -2.09
CA ALA A 97 21.61 -2.41 -3.19
C ALA A 97 20.30 -1.84 -2.60
N ARG A 98 20.23 -0.51 -2.42
CA ARG A 98 18.97 0.16 -2.06
C ARG A 98 18.03 0.19 -3.27
N PHE A 99 17.04 -0.70 -3.28
CA PHE A 99 15.87 -0.56 -4.14
C PHE A 99 14.95 0.53 -3.56
N LEU A 100 14.74 1.60 -4.31
CA LEU A 100 13.77 2.66 -3.99
C LEU A 100 12.77 2.82 -5.15
N ARG A 101 11.55 2.32 -4.93
CA ARG A 101 10.22 2.76 -5.45
C ARG A 101 9.18 1.75 -4.91
N ASN A 102 8.01 2.07 -4.36
CA ASN A 102 6.99 3.05 -4.77
C ASN A 102 6.07 3.55 -3.62
N ILE A 103 6.44 3.42 -2.34
CA ILE A 103 5.46 3.67 -1.25
C ILE A 103 5.21 5.17 -0.95
N SER A 104 6.00 6.11 -1.49
CA SER A 104 5.89 7.54 -1.10
C SER A 104 5.57 8.54 -2.22
N GLN A 105 5.16 8.09 -3.42
CA GLN A 105 4.85 8.98 -4.54
C GLN A 105 3.37 9.38 -4.65
N GLU A 106 2.45 8.70 -3.97
CA GLU A 106 1.01 8.97 -4.12
C GLU A 106 0.56 10.29 -3.45
N THR A 107 1.11 10.64 -2.28
CA THR A 107 0.70 11.86 -1.55
C THR A 107 1.25 13.17 -2.16
N PRO A 108 2.52 13.23 -2.60
CA PRO A 108 3.04 14.39 -3.34
C PRO A 108 2.23 14.69 -4.62
N TYR A 109 1.73 13.65 -5.29
CA TYR A 109 0.88 13.76 -6.47
C TYR A 109 -0.49 14.40 -6.16
N ASN A 110 -1.03 14.17 -4.96
CA ASN A 110 -2.30 14.73 -4.51
C ASN A 110 -2.19 16.20 -4.13
N LEU A 111 -1.06 16.61 -3.54
CA LEU A 111 -0.77 18.02 -3.24
C LEU A 111 -0.55 18.84 -4.53
N HIS A 112 0.07 18.23 -5.55
CA HIS A 112 0.20 18.81 -6.89
C HIS A 112 -1.17 19.00 -7.58
N ASN A 113 -2.05 17.98 -7.53
CA ASN A 113 -3.39 18.04 -8.09
C ASN A 113 -4.37 18.94 -7.30
N ALA A 114 -4.09 19.22 -6.02
CA ALA A 114 -4.81 20.21 -5.21
C ALA A 114 -4.45 21.67 -5.56
N GLY A 115 -3.61 21.90 -6.57
CA GLY A 115 -3.28 23.24 -7.07
C GLY A 115 -2.20 23.97 -6.28
N LEU A 116 -1.45 23.29 -5.40
CA LEU A 116 -0.29 23.87 -4.74
C LEU A 116 0.95 23.74 -5.65
N PRO A 117 1.50 24.85 -6.16
CA PRO A 117 2.64 24.80 -7.07
C PRO A 117 3.91 24.32 -6.33
N PHE A 118 4.41 23.14 -6.71
CA PHE A 118 5.71 22.60 -6.27
C PHE A 118 6.89 23.56 -6.53
N THR A 119 6.71 24.53 -7.43
CA THR A 119 7.73 25.45 -7.91
C THR A 119 7.87 26.72 -7.05
N ALA A 120 7.01 26.95 -6.05
CA ALA A 120 7.05 28.15 -5.23
C ALA A 120 7.93 28.04 -3.96
N THR A 121 8.37 26.83 -3.58
CA THR A 121 9.09 26.61 -2.31
C THR A 121 10.60 26.74 -2.38
N VAL A 122 11.19 26.95 -3.57
CA VAL A 122 12.56 27.48 -3.63
C VAL A 122 12.46 28.93 -3.16
N PRO A 123 13.06 29.31 -2.02
CA PRO A 123 13.09 30.71 -1.66
C PRO A 123 13.80 31.44 -2.80
N ARG A 124 13.07 32.25 -3.59
CA ARG A 124 13.61 33.01 -4.74
C ARG A 124 14.83 33.87 -4.37
N ALA A 125 15.09 34.05 -3.08
CA ALA A 125 16.20 34.80 -2.50
C ALA A 125 17.52 34.01 -2.33
N LEU A 126 17.52 32.67 -2.27
CA LEU A 126 18.76 31.89 -2.05
C LEU A 126 19.42 31.55 -3.39
N ARG A 127 20.16 32.51 -3.95
CA ARG A 127 20.96 32.30 -5.17
C ARG A 127 22.13 31.33 -4.96
N THR A 128 22.63 31.24 -3.74
CA THR A 128 23.74 30.38 -3.32
C THR A 128 23.47 29.84 -1.91
N LEU A 129 23.86 28.60 -1.65
CA LEU A 129 23.85 27.98 -0.32
C LEU A 129 25.29 27.71 0.12
N ASP A 130 25.59 27.83 1.40
CA ASP A 130 26.90 27.40 1.89
C ASP A 130 26.96 25.88 1.95
N VAL A 131 25.96 25.24 2.59
CA VAL A 131 25.97 23.81 2.87
C VAL A 131 24.71 23.09 2.35
N VAL A 132 24.89 21.91 1.75
CA VAL A 132 23.83 20.92 1.60
C VAL A 132 24.22 19.66 2.38
N SER A 133 23.25 19.00 3.00
CA SER A 133 23.49 17.73 3.69
C SER A 133 22.29 16.80 3.55
N VAL A 134 22.56 15.50 3.53
CA VAL A 134 21.54 14.45 3.60
C VAL A 134 21.87 13.59 4.81
N PHE A 135 20.90 13.35 5.69
CA PHE A 135 21.05 12.37 6.76
C PHE A 135 19.78 11.53 6.96
N SER A 136 19.99 10.26 7.28
CA SER A 136 18.93 9.30 7.61
C SER A 136 18.63 9.36 9.11
N PRO A 137 17.37 9.21 9.55
CA PRO A 137 16.92 9.46 10.93
C PRO A 137 17.34 8.39 11.97
N VAL A 138 18.30 7.51 11.67
CA VAL A 138 18.81 6.54 12.66
C VAL A 138 19.71 7.25 13.67
N PRO A 139 19.62 6.93 14.97
CA PRO A 139 19.25 7.91 15.99
C PRO A 139 20.19 9.14 16.08
N LEU A 140 19.61 10.30 15.74
CA LEU A 140 19.88 11.71 16.07
C LEU A 140 21.24 12.30 16.45
N LYS A 141 22.21 11.60 17.06
CA LYS A 141 23.45 12.26 17.53
C LYS A 141 24.17 13.02 16.42
N ARG A 142 24.03 12.54 15.17
CA ARG A 142 24.62 13.17 13.98
C ARG A 142 23.83 14.33 13.41
N GLY A 143 22.51 14.29 13.51
CA GLY A 143 21.66 15.41 13.10
C GLY A 143 21.84 16.61 14.02
N GLU A 144 21.86 16.36 15.33
CA GLU A 144 22.12 17.37 16.36
C GLU A 144 23.53 17.98 16.19
N LEU A 145 24.57 17.13 16.13
CA LEU A 145 25.95 17.56 15.90
C LEU A 145 26.09 18.46 14.66
N LEU A 146 25.49 18.05 13.54
CA LEU A 146 25.54 18.81 12.31
C LEU A 146 24.84 20.16 12.46
N LEU A 147 23.63 20.17 13.04
CA LEU A 147 22.87 21.40 13.20
C LEU A 147 23.58 22.39 14.12
N GLU A 148 24.12 21.94 15.25
CA GLU A 148 24.93 22.78 16.14
C GLU A 148 26.14 23.36 15.41
N SER A 149 26.83 22.54 14.61
CA SER A 149 28.00 22.99 13.86
C SER A 149 27.66 23.99 12.76
N LEU A 150 26.49 23.86 12.13
CA LEU A 150 25.99 24.81 11.13
C LEU A 150 25.59 26.14 11.77
N ILE A 151 24.94 26.10 12.93
CA ILE A 151 24.59 27.29 13.69
C ILE A 151 25.86 28.04 14.12
N ASP A 152 26.82 27.33 14.71
CA ASP A 152 28.07 27.93 15.18
C ASP A 152 28.93 28.46 14.01
N SER A 153 28.96 27.76 12.88
CA SER A 153 29.68 28.21 11.67
C SER A 153 29.00 29.38 10.96
N ASN A 154 27.77 29.74 11.35
CA ASN A 154 26.96 30.80 10.74
C ASN A 154 26.65 30.55 9.25
N ALA A 155 26.66 29.28 8.84
CA ALA A 155 26.44 28.86 7.45
C ALA A 155 24.95 28.84 7.08
N SER A 156 24.64 29.20 5.84
CA SER A 156 23.34 28.88 5.24
C SER A 156 23.31 27.40 4.83
N ALA A 157 22.21 26.70 5.08
CA ALA A 157 22.17 25.27 4.82
C ALA A 157 20.81 24.76 4.34
N TYR A 158 20.83 23.69 3.54
CA TYR A 158 19.66 22.89 3.22
C TYR A 158 19.90 21.44 3.63
N LEU A 159 19.09 20.94 4.56
CA LEU A 159 19.24 19.65 5.21
C LEU A 159 18.10 18.73 4.81
N PHE A 160 18.40 17.66 4.08
CA PHE A 160 17.45 16.59 3.81
C PHE A 160 17.47 15.60 4.97
N ALA A 161 16.43 15.63 5.79
CA ALA A 161 16.29 14.85 7.01
C ALA A 161 15.11 13.89 6.84
N HIS A 162 15.36 12.69 6.33
CA HIS A 162 14.28 11.75 6.01
C HIS A 162 13.41 11.47 7.24
N SER A 163 12.07 11.56 7.11
CA SER A 163 11.12 11.31 8.22
C SER A 163 11.33 12.20 9.44
N PHE A 164 11.98 13.35 9.27
CA PHE A 164 12.08 14.35 10.33
C PHE A 164 10.68 14.84 10.71
N GLY A 165 10.34 14.77 12.00
CA GLY A 165 8.98 15.02 12.51
C GLY A 165 8.15 13.76 12.78
N GLY A 166 8.57 12.59 12.28
CA GLY A 166 7.91 11.31 12.57
C GLY A 166 8.07 10.81 14.02
N ASP A 167 9.06 11.34 14.75
CA ASP A 167 9.27 11.09 16.18
C ASP A 167 9.15 12.41 16.96
N PRO A 168 8.09 12.61 17.76
CA PRO A 168 7.85 13.85 18.50
C PRO A 168 9.01 14.25 19.41
N LYS A 169 9.67 13.28 20.05
CA LYS A 169 10.78 13.55 20.97
C LYS A 169 12.00 14.10 20.24
N GLN A 170 12.25 13.61 19.03
CA GLN A 170 13.35 14.10 18.20
C GLN A 170 13.12 15.52 17.74
N PHE A 171 11.88 15.81 17.39
CA PHE A 171 11.47 17.15 17.02
C PHE A 171 11.62 18.12 18.21
N GLU A 172 11.15 17.74 19.41
CA GLU A 172 11.32 18.54 20.64
C GLU A 172 12.78 18.83 20.98
N ASN A 173 13.66 17.82 20.88
CA ASN A 173 15.09 17.99 21.10
C ASN A 173 15.71 19.02 20.14
N LEU A 174 15.32 18.97 18.86
CA LEU A 174 15.77 19.95 17.88
C LEU A 174 15.32 21.36 18.25
N LEU A 175 14.05 21.53 18.65
CA LEU A 175 13.54 22.84 19.07
C LEU A 175 14.29 23.37 20.29
N ALA A 176 14.59 22.50 21.25
CA ALA A 176 15.36 22.85 22.44
C ALA A 176 16.79 23.30 22.08
N LEU A 177 17.46 22.58 21.17
CA LEU A 177 18.79 22.91 20.66
C LEU A 177 18.81 24.28 19.98
N VAL A 178 17.88 24.52 19.05
CA VAL A 178 17.81 25.79 18.31
C VAL A 178 17.49 26.96 19.25
N LYS A 179 16.61 26.74 20.23
CA LYS A 179 16.27 27.73 21.26
C LYS A 179 17.46 28.02 22.18
N ALA A 180 18.20 26.99 22.60
CA ALA A 180 19.40 27.16 23.41
C ALA A 180 20.49 27.96 22.69
N ALA A 181 20.55 27.85 21.36
CA ALA A 181 21.43 28.66 20.52
C ALA A 181 20.91 30.09 20.25
N GLY A 182 19.76 30.48 20.83
CA GLY A 182 19.17 31.82 20.65
C GLY A 182 18.69 32.10 19.23
N LYS A 183 18.37 31.07 18.44
CA LYS A 183 17.94 31.21 17.05
C LYS A 183 16.41 31.15 16.91
N SER A 184 15.86 31.87 15.93
CA SER A 184 14.44 31.82 15.61
C SER A 184 14.11 30.59 14.76
N ILE A 185 12.91 30.05 14.94
CA ILE A 185 12.36 28.95 14.13
C ILE A 185 11.12 29.47 13.42
N GLU A 186 11.08 29.25 12.12
CA GLU A 186 9.97 29.57 11.25
C GLU A 186 9.52 28.28 10.56
N TYR A 187 8.23 28.01 10.59
CA TYR A 187 7.67 26.83 9.96
C TYR A 187 7.07 27.19 8.60
N PHE A 188 7.45 26.46 7.56
CA PHE A 188 6.82 26.57 6.24
C PHE A 188 5.81 25.45 5.99
N HIS A 189 6.10 24.25 6.50
CA HIS A 189 5.16 23.13 6.59
C HIS A 189 5.34 22.45 7.94
N LEU A 190 4.23 22.22 8.64
CA LEU A 190 4.24 21.79 10.04
C LEU A 190 4.68 20.31 10.24
N PRO A 191 5.18 19.97 11.43
CA PRO A 191 5.94 18.74 11.72
C PRO A 191 5.21 17.39 11.60
N PHE A 192 3.89 17.39 11.37
CA PHE A 192 3.07 16.17 11.36
C PHE A 192 2.33 15.91 10.04
N ASP A 193 2.56 16.75 9.03
CA ASP A 193 2.50 16.30 7.64
C ASP A 193 3.82 15.54 7.41
N PRO A 194 3.91 14.36 6.75
CA PRO A 194 5.15 13.57 6.61
C PRO A 194 6.41 14.29 6.06
N TYR A 195 6.32 15.59 5.83
CA TYR A 195 7.14 16.44 4.97
C TYR A 195 7.45 17.80 5.65
N ALA A 196 7.78 17.80 6.95
CA ALA A 196 8.08 19.01 7.71
C ALA A 196 9.14 19.90 7.01
N LEU A 197 8.86 21.19 6.83
CA LEU A 197 9.82 22.16 6.32
C LEU A 197 10.04 23.26 7.35
N ILE A 198 11.23 23.26 7.93
CA ILE A 198 11.61 24.13 9.06
C ILE A 198 12.70 25.07 8.59
N ARG A 199 12.55 26.36 8.89
CA ARG A 199 13.60 27.37 8.69
C ARG A 199 14.11 27.86 10.03
N ILE A 200 15.43 27.93 10.16
CA ILE A 200 16.10 28.41 11.36
C ILE A 200 16.86 29.68 10.98
N ASP A 201 16.54 30.79 11.65
CA ASP A 201 17.19 32.10 11.49
C ASP A 201 17.26 32.59 10.02
N GLY A 202 16.28 32.21 9.19
CA GLY A 202 16.28 32.54 7.77
C GLY A 202 17.34 31.81 6.91
N ARG A 203 18.24 31.03 7.53
CA ARG A 203 19.51 30.55 6.93
C ARG A 203 19.56 29.04 6.71
N ILE A 204 19.00 28.27 7.64
CA ILE A 204 19.03 26.81 7.58
C ILE A 204 17.62 26.32 7.28
N VAL A 205 17.46 25.49 6.26
CA VAL A 205 16.20 24.81 5.93
C VAL A 205 16.36 23.32 6.20
N ILE A 206 15.44 22.74 6.98
CA ILE A 206 15.33 21.30 7.20
C ILE A 206 14.11 20.80 6.44
N ASP A 207 14.33 19.82 5.57
CA ASP A 207 13.35 19.19 4.70
C ASP A 207 13.13 17.73 5.14
N GLY A 208 11.98 17.50 5.78
CA GLY A 208 11.54 16.23 6.33
C GLY A 208 11.12 15.19 5.28
N ARG A 209 11.06 15.57 4.00
CA ARG A 209 10.52 14.71 2.95
C ARG A 209 11.34 13.42 2.74
N PRO A 210 10.69 12.27 2.46
CA PRO A 210 11.37 11.04 2.10
C PRO A 210 12.30 11.24 0.92
N ILE A 211 13.53 10.72 1.05
CA ILE A 211 14.62 10.81 0.06
C ILE A 211 14.18 10.33 -1.32
N GLY A 212 13.29 9.33 -1.41
CA GLY A 212 12.75 8.83 -2.68
C GLY A 212 11.93 9.86 -3.48
N ALA A 213 11.40 10.90 -2.84
CA ALA A 213 10.75 12.03 -3.49
C ALA A 213 11.72 13.17 -3.85
N ASN A 214 12.96 13.12 -3.36
CA ASN A 214 13.89 14.25 -3.35
C ASN A 214 15.10 14.08 -4.28
N SER A 215 15.24 13.00 -5.05
CA SER A 215 16.42 12.79 -5.89
C SER A 215 16.65 13.91 -6.91
N SER A 216 15.59 14.49 -7.50
CA SER A 216 15.71 15.67 -8.37
C SER A 216 16.00 16.96 -7.61
N ILE A 217 15.57 17.05 -6.34
CA ILE A 217 15.69 18.24 -5.51
C ILE A 217 17.11 18.35 -4.96
N VAL A 218 17.69 17.27 -4.46
CA VAL A 218 19.07 17.23 -3.93
C VAL A 218 20.05 17.72 -4.98
N SER A 219 20.00 17.17 -6.21
CA SER A 219 20.90 17.60 -7.28
C SER A 219 20.76 19.09 -7.63
N SER A 220 19.55 19.65 -7.56
CA SER A 220 19.30 21.07 -7.83
C SER A 220 19.94 22.00 -6.80
N TYR A 221 20.01 21.56 -5.53
CA TYR A 221 20.65 22.32 -4.46
C TYR A 221 22.16 22.07 -4.41
N LEU A 222 22.62 20.86 -4.75
CA LEU A 222 24.04 20.59 -4.90
C LEU A 222 24.67 21.51 -5.94
N GLY A 223 24.02 21.75 -7.09
CA GLY A 223 24.48 22.72 -8.09
C GLY A 223 24.49 24.19 -7.63
N ARG A 224 24.06 24.49 -6.40
CA ARG A 224 24.03 25.83 -5.81
C ARG A 224 24.78 25.93 -4.48
N CYS A 225 25.31 24.83 -3.96
CA CYS A 225 25.97 24.81 -2.68
C CYS A 225 27.49 24.86 -2.81
N ARG A 226 28.16 25.38 -1.80
CA ARG A 226 29.62 25.48 -1.75
C ARG A 226 30.27 24.26 -1.09
N LEU A 227 29.53 23.55 -0.24
CA LEU A 227 30.00 22.39 0.50
C LEU A 227 28.88 21.37 0.67
N PHE A 228 29.19 20.10 0.44
CA PHE A 228 28.32 18.98 0.83
C PHE A 228 28.84 18.34 2.11
N VAL A 229 28.01 18.23 3.16
CA VAL A 229 28.39 17.60 4.43
C VAL A 229 27.61 16.31 4.62
N HIS A 230 28.32 15.21 4.81
CA HIS A 230 27.71 13.88 4.99
C HIS A 230 28.17 13.25 6.29
N THR A 231 27.23 13.04 7.21
CA THR A 231 27.49 12.64 8.60
C THR A 231 27.13 11.19 8.92
N SER A 232 26.66 10.42 7.93
CA SER A 232 26.34 8.99 8.13
C SER A 232 27.60 8.13 8.26
N THR A 233 27.57 7.16 9.18
CA THR A 233 28.69 6.26 9.49
C THR A 233 28.62 4.92 8.77
N THR A 234 27.46 4.55 8.23
CA THR A 234 27.18 3.19 7.73
C THR A 234 26.68 3.14 6.28
N GLU A 235 26.40 4.29 5.67
CA GLU A 235 26.00 4.30 4.27
C GLU A 235 27.25 4.05 3.40
N GLY A 236 27.15 3.14 2.43
CA GLY A 236 28.17 3.01 1.36
C GLY A 236 28.30 4.33 0.58
N ILE A 237 29.07 4.39 -0.51
CA ILE A 237 29.17 5.62 -1.32
C ILE A 237 27.76 6.08 -1.70
N SER A 238 27.28 7.16 -1.06
CA SER A 238 25.91 7.61 -1.27
C SER A 238 25.84 8.33 -2.62
N ASN A 239 24.72 8.19 -3.32
CA ASN A 239 24.50 8.90 -4.59
C ASN A 239 24.72 10.41 -4.41
N ALA A 240 24.41 10.97 -3.24
CA ALA A 240 24.63 12.38 -2.93
C ALA A 240 26.12 12.77 -2.89
N ILE A 241 27.02 11.92 -2.39
CA ILE A 241 28.48 12.16 -2.47
C ILE A 241 28.92 12.21 -3.93
N MET A 242 28.47 11.25 -4.74
CA MET A 242 28.82 11.20 -6.17
C MET A 242 28.28 12.41 -6.92
N GLU A 243 27.02 12.78 -6.67
CA GLU A 243 26.38 13.94 -7.28
C GLU A 243 27.05 15.25 -6.86
N ALA A 244 27.50 15.37 -5.61
CA ALA A 244 28.26 16.52 -5.14
C ALA A 244 29.57 16.65 -5.92
N LEU A 245 30.36 15.56 -5.99
CA LEU A 245 31.64 15.55 -6.71
C LEU A 245 31.48 15.81 -8.21
N ILE A 246 30.44 15.25 -8.85
CA ILE A 246 30.12 15.52 -10.27
C ILE A 246 29.72 16.98 -10.49
N SER A 247 29.04 17.58 -9.51
CA SER A 247 28.61 18.98 -9.52
C SER A 247 29.69 19.95 -9.06
N ASP A 248 30.93 19.48 -8.95
CA ASP A 248 32.10 20.25 -8.53
C ASP A 248 32.02 20.79 -7.10
N VAL A 249 31.27 20.10 -6.23
CA VAL A 249 31.09 20.45 -4.82
C VAL A 249 32.01 19.59 -3.95
N PRO A 250 32.83 20.17 -3.07
CA PRO A 250 33.63 19.40 -2.12
C PRO A 250 32.75 18.70 -1.09
N VAL A 251 33.23 17.58 -0.59
CA VAL A 251 32.52 16.77 0.39
C VAL A 251 33.27 16.81 1.72
N LEU A 252 32.58 17.03 2.83
CA LEU A 252 33.10 16.89 4.19
C LEU A 252 32.47 15.68 4.87
N LEU A 253 33.31 14.75 5.31
CA LEU A 253 32.94 13.52 6.01
C LEU A 253 33.46 13.53 7.45
N CYS A 254 32.76 12.83 8.35
CA CYS A 254 33.32 12.56 9.67
C CYS A 254 34.37 11.43 9.63
N ASP A 255 35.37 11.45 10.51
CA ASP A 255 36.51 10.54 10.47
C ASP A 255 36.18 9.08 10.81
N ASP A 256 35.03 8.84 11.42
CA ASP A 256 34.55 7.51 11.81
C ASP A 256 33.65 6.85 10.74
N ILE A 257 33.61 7.40 9.52
CA ILE A 257 33.10 6.69 8.34
C ILE A 257 33.82 5.36 8.15
N ARG A 258 33.11 4.37 7.60
CA ARG A 258 33.66 3.03 7.35
C ARG A 258 33.43 2.61 5.90
N GLY A 259 34.18 1.60 5.47
CA GLY A 259 33.99 0.95 4.19
C GLY A 259 34.38 1.84 3.00
N PRO A 260 33.70 1.71 1.84
CA PRO A 260 34.13 2.35 0.58
C PRO A 260 34.25 3.88 0.63
N GLN A 261 33.52 4.55 1.51
CA GLN A 261 33.65 6.01 1.68
C GLN A 261 35.01 6.41 2.26
N GLN A 262 35.56 5.59 3.17
CA GLN A 262 36.87 5.82 3.75
C GLN A 262 37.96 5.73 2.69
N GLU A 263 37.93 4.69 1.86
CA GLU A 263 38.88 4.50 0.75
C GLU A 263 38.77 5.63 -0.27
N LEU A 264 37.54 5.98 -0.68
CA LEU A 264 37.32 7.07 -1.63
C LEU A 264 37.85 8.41 -1.10
N SER A 265 37.67 8.68 0.20
CA SER A 265 38.20 9.90 0.84
C SER A 265 39.73 9.95 0.84
N GLN A 266 40.40 8.80 0.94
CA GLN A 266 41.86 8.70 0.88
C GLN A 266 42.39 8.87 -0.55
N GLN A 267 41.64 8.40 -1.54
CA GLN A 267 41.98 8.56 -2.96
C GLN A 267 41.74 9.98 -3.47
N LEU A 268 40.78 10.71 -2.88
CA LEU A 268 40.40 12.07 -3.27
C LEU A 268 40.59 13.09 -2.14
N PRO A 269 41.78 13.24 -1.55
CA PRO A 269 41.99 14.08 -0.36
C PRO A 269 41.80 15.58 -0.61
N LYS A 270 41.75 15.99 -1.89
CA LYS A 270 41.47 17.37 -2.31
C LYS A 270 40.00 17.63 -2.60
N CYS A 271 39.18 16.58 -2.71
CA CYS A 271 37.76 16.66 -3.01
C CYS A 271 36.90 16.26 -1.81
N ILE A 272 37.38 15.28 -1.04
CA ILE A 272 36.70 14.72 0.13
C ILE A 272 37.57 14.98 1.36
N PHE A 273 37.11 15.93 2.16
CA PHE A 273 37.73 16.32 3.40
C PHE A 273 37.17 15.48 4.55
N ARG A 274 37.98 15.31 5.60
CA ARG A 274 37.58 14.58 6.78
C ARG A 274 37.71 15.45 8.03
N THR A 275 36.86 15.18 9.01
CA THR A 275 36.87 15.87 10.31
C THR A 275 36.51 14.93 11.45
N PRO A 276 37.09 15.08 12.65
CA PRO A 276 36.61 14.40 13.84
C PRO A 276 35.10 14.58 14.07
N PRO A 277 34.42 13.58 14.63
CA PRO A 277 32.97 13.58 14.83
C PRO A 277 32.52 14.39 16.07
N ASP A 278 33.09 15.56 16.28
CA ASP A 278 32.74 16.47 17.36
C ASP A 278 32.39 17.87 16.84
N LYS A 279 31.66 18.62 17.66
CA LYS A 279 31.04 19.89 17.28
C LYS A 279 32.09 20.92 16.86
N GLN A 280 33.17 21.05 17.63
CA GLN A 280 34.18 22.08 17.38
C GLN A 280 34.94 21.79 16.09
N ALA A 281 35.40 20.55 15.91
CA ALA A 281 36.14 20.15 14.73
C ALA A 281 35.29 20.26 13.45
N LEU A 282 34.03 19.84 13.50
CA LEU A 282 33.10 19.97 12.38
C LEU A 282 32.83 21.44 12.03
N THR A 283 32.61 22.29 13.05
CA THR A 283 32.43 23.74 12.88
C THR A 283 33.64 24.39 12.21
N ASP A 284 34.84 24.12 12.70
CA ASP A 284 36.08 24.71 12.17
C ASP A 284 36.37 24.22 10.76
N SER A 285 36.09 22.95 10.47
CA SER A 285 36.20 22.39 9.12
C SER A 285 35.23 23.05 8.14
N ILE A 286 33.97 23.26 8.53
CA ILE A 286 32.98 23.97 7.71
C ILE A 286 33.46 25.40 7.42
N ARG A 287 33.85 26.17 8.45
CA ARG A 287 34.35 27.55 8.27
C ARG A 287 35.57 27.60 7.36
N ARG A 288 36.54 26.71 7.59
CA ARG A 288 37.76 26.64 6.79
C ARG A 288 37.43 26.37 5.32
N LEU A 289 36.59 25.38 5.02
CA LEU A 289 36.26 25.03 3.63
C LEU A 289 35.45 26.13 2.95
N LEU A 290 34.51 26.77 3.65
CA LEU A 290 33.75 27.90 3.13
C LEU A 290 34.57 29.19 2.97
N ALA A 291 35.75 29.30 3.57
CA ALA A 291 36.65 30.44 3.40
C ALA A 291 37.52 30.34 2.13
N HIS A 292 37.60 29.15 1.51
CA HIS A 292 38.36 28.96 0.29
C HIS A 292 37.45 29.12 -0.93
N ASP A 293 37.93 29.85 -1.93
CA ASP A 293 37.28 29.86 -3.24
C ASP A 293 37.59 28.54 -3.95
N HIS A 294 36.56 27.93 -4.53
CA HIS A 294 36.72 26.74 -5.34
C HIS A 294 37.10 27.13 -6.77
N ILE A 295 38.02 26.37 -7.35
CA ILE A 295 38.37 26.49 -8.77
C ILE A 295 37.38 25.61 -9.52
N ASP A 296 36.47 26.25 -10.26
CA ASP A 296 35.45 25.57 -11.07
C ASP A 296 36.06 24.47 -11.94
N GLY A 297 35.51 23.27 -11.85
CA GLY A 297 35.87 22.06 -12.58
C GLY A 297 36.98 21.22 -11.95
N ALA A 298 37.68 21.70 -10.91
CA ALA A 298 38.83 20.98 -10.35
C ALA A 298 38.44 19.71 -9.59
N ILE A 299 37.32 19.73 -8.87
CA ILE A 299 36.83 18.61 -8.05
C ILE A 299 36.27 17.51 -8.95
N SER A 300 35.40 17.89 -9.87
CA SER A 300 34.77 17.00 -10.83
C SER A 300 35.78 16.34 -11.77
N SER A 301 36.81 17.07 -12.22
CA SER A 301 37.90 16.51 -13.01
C SER A 301 38.74 15.51 -12.22
N SER A 302 39.12 15.86 -10.98
CA SER A 302 39.89 14.96 -10.10
C SER A 302 39.09 13.69 -9.78
N PHE A 303 37.79 13.83 -9.55
CA PHE A 303 36.89 12.71 -9.30
C PHE A 303 36.77 11.80 -10.54
N ARG A 304 36.51 12.36 -11.72
CA ARG A 304 36.40 11.61 -12.98
C ARG A 304 37.69 10.91 -13.39
N ALA A 305 38.85 11.42 -12.96
CA ALA A 305 40.13 10.77 -13.21
C ALA A 305 40.30 9.45 -12.43
N ILE A 306 39.57 9.27 -11.32
CA ILE A 306 39.61 8.05 -10.51
C ILE A 306 38.40 7.16 -10.82
N ILE A 307 37.22 7.76 -10.90
CA ILE A 307 35.95 7.07 -11.12
C ILE A 307 35.15 7.84 -12.18
N ASP A 308 34.94 7.23 -13.34
CA ASP A 308 33.89 7.70 -14.26
C ASP A 308 32.55 7.03 -13.89
N PRO A 309 31.64 7.74 -13.21
CA PRO A 309 30.35 7.18 -12.82
C PRO A 309 29.48 6.81 -14.03
N TYR A 310 29.68 7.43 -15.19
CA TYR A 310 28.97 7.09 -16.42
C TYR A 310 29.50 5.80 -17.03
N GLU A 311 30.81 5.57 -16.94
CA GLU A 311 31.42 4.33 -17.40
C GLU A 311 31.04 3.14 -16.51
N ILE A 312 30.99 3.31 -15.18
CA ILE A 312 30.49 2.27 -14.27
C ILE A 312 29.05 1.91 -14.61
N ASN A 313 28.18 2.93 -14.74
CA ASN A 313 26.78 2.74 -15.15
C ASN A 313 26.67 2.01 -16.50
N ARG A 314 27.42 2.47 -17.51
CA ARG A 314 27.42 1.88 -18.85
C ARG A 314 27.90 0.43 -18.80
N THR A 315 28.97 0.14 -18.07
CA THR A 315 29.54 -1.20 -17.94
C THR A 315 28.57 -2.14 -17.23
N MET A 316 27.91 -1.70 -16.17
CA MET A 316 26.86 -2.47 -15.51
C MET A 316 25.69 -2.75 -16.46
N VAL A 317 25.14 -1.72 -17.11
CA VAL A 317 24.02 -1.87 -18.05
C VAL A 317 24.39 -2.80 -19.21
N LEU A 318 25.57 -2.61 -19.82
CA LEU A 318 26.06 -3.49 -20.89
C LEU A 318 26.30 -4.92 -20.40
N GLY A 319 26.82 -5.10 -19.19
CA GLY A 319 27.01 -6.42 -18.58
C GLY A 319 25.68 -7.15 -18.41
N VAL A 320 24.67 -6.45 -17.90
CA VAL A 320 23.31 -6.98 -17.76
C VAL A 320 22.69 -7.26 -19.13
N GLN A 321 22.76 -6.34 -20.09
CA GLN A 321 22.25 -6.55 -21.45
C GLN A 321 22.89 -7.77 -22.14
N LYS A 322 24.23 -7.89 -22.08
CA LYS A 322 24.97 -9.05 -22.61
C LYS A 322 24.55 -10.34 -21.90
N TRP A 323 24.25 -10.27 -20.61
CA TRP A 323 23.77 -11.43 -19.86
C TRP A 323 22.37 -11.85 -20.32
N PHE A 324 21.41 -10.92 -20.43
CA PHE A 324 20.06 -11.19 -20.93
C PHE A 324 20.11 -11.81 -22.33
N ALA A 325 20.93 -11.23 -23.23
CA ALA A 325 21.14 -11.73 -24.58
C ALA A 325 21.70 -13.16 -24.60
N ARG A 326 22.70 -13.47 -23.76
CA ARG A 326 23.28 -14.82 -23.65
C ARG A 326 22.28 -15.89 -23.18
N HIS A 327 21.19 -15.50 -22.51
CA HIS A 327 20.20 -16.42 -21.94
C HIS A 327 18.86 -16.41 -22.68
N GLY A 328 18.77 -15.75 -23.85
CA GLY A 328 17.53 -15.68 -24.63
C GLY A 328 16.40 -14.91 -23.94
N LEU A 329 16.74 -14.05 -22.97
CA LEU A 329 15.76 -13.26 -22.24
C LEU A 329 15.61 -11.87 -22.88
N PRO A 330 14.39 -11.38 -23.12
CA PRO A 330 14.19 -10.05 -23.66
C PRO A 330 14.58 -8.99 -22.62
N TRP A 331 15.53 -8.12 -22.98
CA TRP A 331 15.83 -6.93 -22.20
C TRP A 331 14.74 -5.87 -22.43
N LYS A 332 13.94 -5.57 -21.41
CA LYS A 332 12.85 -4.59 -21.49
C LYS A 332 13.23 -3.15 -21.08
N GLY A 333 14.52 -2.81 -20.99
CA GLY A 333 14.98 -1.42 -20.83
C GLY A 333 14.67 -0.70 -19.51
N HIS A 334 13.88 -1.28 -18.60
CA HIS A 334 13.37 -0.57 -17.42
C HIS A 334 14.30 -0.56 -16.19
N CYS A 335 15.54 -1.05 -16.29
CA CYS A 335 16.50 -1.01 -15.18
C CYS A 335 17.14 0.37 -14.93
N LEU A 336 16.38 1.45 -15.16
CA LEU A 336 16.74 2.83 -14.80
C LEU A 336 16.94 3.01 -13.28
N GLY A 337 16.52 2.04 -12.47
CA GLY A 337 16.57 2.10 -11.01
C GLY A 337 17.85 1.58 -10.35
N LEU A 338 18.79 0.96 -11.08
CA LEU A 338 19.96 0.35 -10.44
C LEU A 338 20.92 1.37 -9.80
N LEU A 339 20.92 2.63 -10.28
CA LEU A 339 21.64 3.76 -9.69
C LEU A 339 20.86 5.07 -9.91
N GLY A 340 19.59 5.09 -9.46
CA GLY A 340 18.53 6.07 -9.79
C GLY A 340 18.74 7.57 -9.50
N GLY A 341 19.96 8.10 -9.50
CA GLY A 341 20.24 9.54 -9.43
C GLY A 341 20.84 10.13 -10.71
N VAL A 342 21.70 9.41 -11.43
CA VAL A 342 22.58 10.03 -12.44
C VAL A 342 21.94 10.11 -13.84
N GLN A 343 20.95 9.25 -14.15
CA GLN A 343 20.43 9.08 -15.51
C GLN A 343 19.17 9.91 -15.84
N SER A 344 18.57 10.61 -14.86
CA SER A 344 17.44 11.54 -15.09
C SER A 344 17.82 12.79 -15.90
N LYS A 345 19.08 12.91 -16.32
CA LYS A 345 19.60 13.98 -17.19
C LYS A 345 19.53 13.69 -18.70
N LEU A 346 18.73 12.71 -19.14
CA LEU A 346 18.34 12.62 -20.55
C LEU A 346 17.23 13.65 -20.81
N ASP A 347 17.60 14.66 -21.60
CA ASP A 347 16.84 15.80 -22.14
C ASP A 347 15.30 15.63 -22.14
N PHE A 348 14.63 16.18 -21.12
CA PHE A 348 13.16 16.25 -21.01
C PHE A 348 12.59 17.52 -21.65
N ALA A 349 13.06 17.87 -22.85
CA ALA A 349 12.51 18.99 -23.60
C ALA A 349 11.07 18.76 -24.13
N ASN A 350 10.51 17.54 -24.02
CA ASN A 350 9.14 17.24 -24.48
C ASN A 350 8.27 16.61 -23.38
N LEU A 351 7.25 17.36 -22.99
CA LEU A 351 6.28 17.19 -21.90
C LEU A 351 5.31 15.99 -21.99
N THR A 352 5.49 15.05 -22.92
CA THR A 352 4.43 14.06 -23.23
C THR A 352 4.40 12.82 -22.32
N ALA A 353 5.40 12.61 -21.47
CA ALA A 353 5.44 11.45 -20.57
C ALA A 353 4.60 11.65 -19.29
N GLU A 354 4.39 12.91 -18.87
CA GLU A 354 3.59 13.27 -17.69
C GLU A 354 2.09 13.02 -17.91
N GLU A 355 1.64 13.06 -19.17
CA GLU A 355 0.23 12.85 -19.55
C GLU A 355 -0.20 11.38 -19.53
N SER A 356 0.75 10.43 -19.60
CA SER A 356 0.43 8.99 -19.54
C SER A 356 0.19 8.47 -18.11
N TYR A 357 0.42 9.29 -17.08
CA TYR A 357 0.40 8.86 -15.67
C TYR A 357 -0.86 9.28 -14.89
N ARG A 358 -1.82 9.96 -15.53
CA ARG A 358 -3.05 10.44 -14.89
C ARG A 358 -4.18 9.42 -15.07
N GLY A 359 -4.40 8.54 -14.07
CA GLY A 359 -5.52 7.60 -14.17
C GLY A 359 -5.87 6.67 -13.01
N HIS A 360 -5.32 6.78 -11.80
CA HIS A 360 -5.62 5.81 -10.73
C HIS A 360 -6.02 6.43 -9.38
N ARG A 361 -7.07 5.85 -8.78
CA ARG A 361 -7.63 6.14 -7.45
C ARG A 361 -6.70 5.64 -6.33
N HIS A 362 -6.77 6.30 -5.18
CA HIS A 362 -6.00 6.04 -3.96
C HIS A 362 -6.10 4.60 -3.44
N ILE A 363 -4.96 4.06 -2.99
CA ILE A 363 -4.88 2.80 -2.28
C ILE A 363 -4.31 3.10 -0.89
N TYR A 364 -5.02 2.67 0.16
CA TYR A 364 -4.72 2.75 1.60
C TYR A 364 -5.25 3.94 2.41
N GLY A 365 -5.96 3.57 3.49
CA GLY A 365 -6.35 4.43 4.60
C GLY A 365 -5.74 3.92 5.91
N GLY A 366 -5.19 4.86 6.68
CA GLY A 366 -4.96 4.77 8.12
C GLY A 366 -3.53 4.44 8.56
N PHE A 367 -2.85 5.42 9.16
CA PHE A 367 -2.47 5.41 10.59
C PHE A 367 -2.36 6.88 11.01
N VAL A 368 -3.05 7.25 12.11
CA VAL A 368 -3.41 8.61 12.58
C VAL A 368 -4.63 9.22 11.87
N SER A 369 -5.70 9.44 12.64
CA SER A 369 -6.89 10.19 12.19
C SER A 369 -6.47 11.61 11.82
N PRO A 370 -6.86 12.15 10.64
CA PRO A 370 -6.61 13.55 10.28
C PRO A 370 -7.03 14.54 11.38
N LEU A 371 -8.08 14.21 12.15
CA LEU A 371 -8.51 14.99 13.31
C LEU A 371 -7.46 15.04 14.43
N ASN A 372 -6.77 13.93 14.70
CA ASN A 372 -5.73 13.90 15.73
C ASN A 372 -4.51 14.72 15.28
N CYS A 373 -4.15 14.67 14.01
CA CYS A 373 -3.08 15.51 13.47
C CYS A 373 -3.41 16.99 13.64
N VAL A 374 -4.61 17.40 13.25
CA VAL A 374 -5.05 18.79 13.33
C VAL A 374 -5.17 19.25 14.79
N ALA A 375 -5.64 18.39 15.70
CA ALA A 375 -5.72 18.70 17.13
C ALA A 375 -4.34 18.93 17.75
N ILE A 376 -3.36 18.05 17.46
CA ILE A 376 -1.97 18.20 17.93
C ILE A 376 -1.34 19.47 17.34
N GLN A 377 -1.55 19.72 16.05
CA GLN A 377 -1.06 20.93 15.40
C GLN A 377 -1.68 22.21 15.99
N HIS A 378 -2.96 22.15 16.36
CA HIS A 378 -3.68 23.26 16.98
C HIS A 378 -3.11 23.56 18.37
N GLU A 379 -2.81 22.53 19.16
CA GLU A 379 -2.18 22.66 20.47
C GLU A 379 -0.78 23.28 20.38
N ILE A 380 0.04 22.82 19.43
CA ILE A 380 1.37 23.38 19.17
C ILE A 380 1.28 24.86 18.76
N ALA A 381 0.35 25.20 17.86
CA ALA A 381 0.14 26.57 17.42
C ALA A 381 -0.27 27.50 18.57
N ARG A 382 -1.13 27.02 19.49
CA ARG A 382 -1.52 27.77 20.70
C ARG A 382 -0.35 27.95 21.65
N ASN A 383 0.42 26.89 21.91
CA ASN A 383 1.57 26.93 22.81
C ASN A 383 2.71 27.82 22.27
N ALA A 384 2.87 27.88 20.94
CA ALA A 384 3.83 28.76 20.27
C ALA A 384 3.33 30.21 20.09
N GLY A 385 2.08 30.52 20.45
CA GLY A 385 1.51 31.87 20.34
C GLY A 385 1.17 32.32 18.91
N ILE A 386 1.07 31.40 17.95
CA ILE A 386 0.85 31.71 16.52
C ILE A 386 -0.65 31.80 16.22
N ARG A 387 -1.26 32.94 16.57
CA ARG A 387 -2.73 33.12 16.63
C ARG A 387 -3.46 32.91 15.29
N ASP A 388 -2.92 33.40 14.19
CA ASP A 388 -3.61 33.30 12.89
C ASP A 388 -3.61 31.86 12.36
N TYR A 389 -2.54 31.12 12.65
CA TYR A 389 -2.43 29.72 12.28
C TYR A 389 -3.30 28.81 13.16
N ALA A 390 -3.35 29.07 14.48
CA ALA A 390 -4.30 28.39 15.36
C ALA A 390 -5.75 28.58 14.87
N ARG A 391 -6.12 29.79 14.45
CA ARG A 391 -7.45 30.07 13.89
C ARG A 391 -7.71 29.34 12.57
N SER A 392 -6.70 29.24 11.69
CA SER A 392 -6.78 28.45 10.45
C SER A 392 -6.98 26.97 10.74
N LEU A 393 -6.23 26.41 11.69
CA LEU A 393 -6.36 25.02 12.11
C LEU A 393 -7.67 24.74 12.82
N GLU A 394 -8.24 25.71 13.53
CA GLU A 394 -9.55 25.56 14.16
C GLU A 394 -10.67 25.52 13.09
N ALA A 395 -10.54 26.32 12.02
CA ALA A 395 -11.43 26.28 10.86
C ALA A 395 -11.24 25.00 10.03
N GLU A 396 -10.01 24.53 9.86
CA GLU A 396 -9.67 23.28 9.19
C GLU A 396 -10.12 22.07 10.02
N HIS A 397 -9.95 22.11 11.34
CA HIS A 397 -10.51 21.15 12.28
C HIS A 397 -12.03 21.11 12.17
N GLY A 398 -12.69 22.27 12.11
CA GLY A 398 -14.13 22.37 11.85
C GLY A 398 -14.53 21.77 10.51
N THR A 399 -13.76 22.02 9.46
CA THR A 399 -14.02 21.49 8.11
C THR A 399 -13.79 19.99 8.02
N ILE A 400 -12.69 19.49 8.60
CA ILE A 400 -12.36 18.06 8.70
C ILE A 400 -13.32 17.38 9.65
N ALA A 401 -13.79 18.04 10.71
CA ALA A 401 -14.82 17.52 11.61
C ALA A 401 -16.19 17.47 10.92
N VAL A 402 -16.55 18.45 10.09
CA VAL A 402 -17.78 18.42 9.26
C VAL A 402 -17.66 17.35 8.16
N MET A 403 -16.50 17.20 7.54
CA MET A 403 -16.19 16.12 6.60
C MET A 403 -16.14 14.76 7.32
N ALA A 404 -15.70 14.71 8.57
CA ALA A 404 -15.64 13.50 9.40
C ALA A 404 -16.99 13.17 10.06
N ASP A 405 -17.88 14.14 10.28
CA ASP A 405 -19.26 13.93 10.74
C ASP A 405 -20.16 13.55 9.55
N GLY A 406 -19.96 14.16 8.38
CA GLY A 406 -20.49 13.68 7.10
C GLY A 406 -19.98 12.28 6.74
N ASN A 407 -18.69 12.01 6.97
CA ASN A 407 -18.10 10.68 6.83
C ASN A 407 -18.39 9.74 8.00
N ARG A 408 -18.84 10.17 9.19
CA ARG A 408 -19.15 9.27 10.32
C ARG A 408 -20.46 8.53 10.11
N GLN A 409 -21.41 9.16 9.42
CA GLN A 409 -22.62 8.48 8.97
C GLN A 409 -22.32 7.54 7.80
N ASP A 410 -21.44 7.91 6.86
CA ASP A 410 -20.95 7.03 5.78
C ASP A 410 -20.01 5.89 6.26
N TYR A 411 -19.26 6.08 7.36
CA TYR A 411 -18.34 5.08 7.91
C TYR A 411 -19.04 3.93 8.64
N ALA A 412 -20.29 4.11 9.09
CA ALA A 412 -21.05 3.05 9.75
C ALA A 412 -21.34 1.87 8.81
N ILE A 413 -21.31 2.10 7.49
CA ILE A 413 -21.61 1.09 6.47
C ILE A 413 -20.35 0.61 5.74
N ARG A 414 -19.35 1.46 5.49
CA ARG A 414 -18.27 1.16 4.52
C ARG A 414 -17.15 0.21 4.95
N LYS A 415 -17.21 -0.40 6.13
CA LYS A 415 -16.38 -1.58 6.41
C LYS A 415 -16.97 -2.41 7.53
N ILE A 416 -18.04 -3.13 7.22
CA ILE A 416 -18.42 -4.26 8.05
C ILE A 416 -17.30 -5.30 7.87
N THR A 417 -16.63 -5.60 8.99
CA THR A 417 -15.37 -6.36 9.07
C THR A 417 -15.47 -7.78 8.48
N ASP A 418 -14.31 -8.33 8.12
CA ASP A 418 -14.10 -9.66 7.50
C ASP A 418 -14.35 -10.83 8.48
N ASP A 419 -15.21 -10.63 9.49
CA ASP A 419 -15.52 -11.56 10.58
C ASP A 419 -17.00 -11.99 10.57
N ASP A 420 -17.31 -13.07 11.27
CA ASP A 420 -18.67 -13.64 11.39
C ASP A 420 -19.70 -12.64 11.94
N ALA A 421 -19.23 -11.75 12.83
CA ALA A 421 -20.02 -10.65 13.37
C ALA A 421 -20.41 -9.63 12.28
N GLY A 422 -19.58 -9.49 11.24
CA GLY A 422 -19.83 -8.63 10.10
C GLY A 422 -21.08 -9.02 9.32
N LEU A 423 -21.19 -10.28 8.90
CA LEU A 423 -22.37 -10.76 8.16
C LEU A 423 -23.67 -10.54 8.95
N THR A 424 -23.65 -10.87 10.24
CA THR A 424 -24.80 -10.64 11.14
C THR A 424 -25.15 -9.16 11.27
N ARG A 425 -24.14 -8.29 11.37
CA ARG A 425 -24.35 -6.83 11.43
C ARG A 425 -24.94 -6.28 10.14
N PHE A 426 -24.48 -6.76 8.99
CA PHE A 426 -24.98 -6.33 7.69
C PHE A 426 -26.46 -6.66 7.53
N VAL A 427 -26.87 -7.90 7.86
CA VAL A 427 -28.28 -8.28 7.75
C VAL A 427 -29.18 -7.49 8.70
N ARG A 428 -28.72 -7.22 9.93
CA ARG A 428 -29.46 -6.36 10.88
C ARG A 428 -29.59 -4.94 10.34
N THR A 429 -28.54 -4.41 9.72
CA THR A 429 -28.51 -3.04 9.21
C THR A 429 -29.55 -2.84 8.12
N PHE A 430 -29.58 -3.71 7.11
CA PHE A 430 -30.60 -3.55 6.07
C PHE A 430 -32.00 -3.93 6.55
N ALA A 431 -32.12 -4.91 7.44
CA ALA A 431 -33.42 -5.35 7.97
C ALA A 431 -34.11 -4.26 8.80
N ALA A 432 -33.34 -3.33 9.37
CA ALA A 432 -33.82 -2.16 10.09
C ALA A 432 -34.12 -0.96 9.18
N TRP A 433 -33.89 -1.07 7.86
CA TRP A 433 -34.09 0.04 6.93
C TRP A 433 -35.58 0.42 6.86
N PRO A 434 -35.97 1.67 7.17
CA PRO A 434 -37.39 2.05 7.26
C PRO A 434 -38.17 2.02 5.93
N GLU A 435 -37.47 2.03 4.79
CA GLU A 435 -38.11 1.93 3.47
C GLU A 435 -38.26 0.48 2.99
N LEU A 436 -37.71 -0.50 3.72
CA LEU A 436 -37.76 -1.91 3.34
C LEU A 436 -39.21 -2.42 3.38
N LYS A 437 -39.72 -2.94 2.27
CA LYS A 437 -41.07 -3.55 2.17
C LYS A 437 -41.01 -5.01 1.79
N HIS A 438 -40.11 -5.40 0.88
CA HIS A 438 -39.97 -6.77 0.42
C HIS A 438 -38.50 -7.19 0.40
N ALA A 439 -38.18 -8.25 1.14
CA ALA A 439 -36.87 -8.89 1.11
C ALA A 439 -36.98 -10.30 0.53
N LEU A 440 -36.04 -10.71 -0.32
CA LEU A 440 -35.96 -12.06 -0.89
C LEU A 440 -34.71 -12.78 -0.39
N ILE A 441 -34.86 -14.03 0.05
CA ILE A 441 -33.78 -14.99 0.27
C ILE A 441 -33.92 -16.10 -0.76
N ILE A 442 -32.85 -16.36 -1.51
CA ILE A 442 -32.72 -17.54 -2.37
C ILE A 442 -31.74 -18.50 -1.71
N GLY A 443 -32.19 -19.72 -1.44
CA GLY A 443 -31.40 -20.72 -0.72
C GLY A 443 -31.32 -20.45 0.78
N GLU A 444 -30.23 -20.88 1.41
CA GLU A 444 -30.12 -20.92 2.87
C GLU A 444 -29.17 -19.85 3.41
N LEU A 445 -29.34 -19.48 4.69
CA LEU A 445 -28.42 -18.65 5.44
C LEU A 445 -27.96 -19.41 6.69
N PRO A 446 -26.80 -19.09 7.27
CA PRO A 446 -26.43 -19.58 8.59
C PRO A 446 -27.55 -19.26 9.59
N GLU A 447 -27.88 -20.22 10.46
CA GLU A 447 -29.02 -20.13 11.38
C GLU A 447 -29.00 -18.85 12.24
N GLU A 448 -27.81 -18.46 12.74
CA GLU A 448 -27.63 -17.25 13.54
C GLU A 448 -27.94 -15.97 12.74
N VAL A 449 -27.54 -15.94 11.47
CA VAL A 449 -27.77 -14.81 10.55
C VAL A 449 -29.25 -14.71 10.19
N LEU A 450 -29.90 -15.85 9.90
CA LEU A 450 -31.34 -15.91 9.64
C LEU A 450 -32.16 -15.47 10.86
N THR A 451 -31.79 -15.93 12.05
CA THR A 451 -32.43 -15.55 13.31
C THR A 451 -32.29 -14.05 13.56
N ALA A 452 -31.10 -13.48 13.33
CA ALA A 452 -30.86 -12.05 13.43
C ALA A 452 -31.70 -11.24 12.43
N LEU A 453 -31.81 -11.71 11.19
CA LEU A 453 -32.63 -11.11 10.14
C LEU A 453 -34.12 -11.09 10.55
N ILE A 454 -34.70 -12.26 10.87
CA ILE A 454 -36.11 -12.39 11.28
C ILE A 454 -36.42 -11.51 12.48
N LYS A 455 -35.58 -11.55 13.53
CA LYS A 455 -35.78 -10.74 14.73
C LYS A 455 -35.78 -9.24 14.43
N THR A 456 -34.93 -8.80 13.50
CA THR A 456 -34.83 -7.39 13.14
C THR A 456 -35.99 -6.94 12.25
N LEU A 457 -36.40 -7.77 11.28
CA LEU A 457 -37.58 -7.50 10.45
C LEU A 457 -38.86 -7.41 11.29
N ALA A 458 -39.01 -8.27 12.31
CA ALA A 458 -40.15 -8.23 13.21
C ALA A 458 -40.29 -6.91 13.99
N GLY A 459 -39.17 -6.21 14.21
CA GLY A 459 -39.12 -4.90 14.87
C GLY A 459 -39.12 -3.72 13.91
N ASN A 460 -39.14 -3.96 12.59
CA ASN A 460 -39.12 -2.88 11.60
C ASN A 460 -40.52 -2.25 11.49
N LEU A 461 -40.57 -0.93 11.64
CA LEU A 461 -41.80 -0.13 11.60
C LEU A 461 -42.53 -0.18 10.25
N SER A 462 -41.84 -0.53 9.16
CA SER A 462 -42.47 -0.69 7.83
C SER A 462 -43.18 -2.04 7.65
N ALA A 463 -43.06 -2.96 8.60
CA ALA A 463 -43.62 -4.32 8.55
C ALA A 463 -43.29 -5.06 7.22
N PRO A 464 -42.00 -5.22 6.88
CA PRO A 464 -41.58 -5.83 5.62
C PRO A 464 -42.01 -7.30 5.50
N ARG A 465 -42.32 -7.74 4.28
CA ARG A 465 -42.52 -9.16 3.95
C ARG A 465 -41.19 -9.81 3.57
N LEU A 466 -40.95 -10.99 4.14
CA LEU A 466 -39.80 -11.83 3.82
C LEU A 466 -40.24 -12.97 2.88
N HIS A 467 -39.63 -13.07 1.71
CA HIS A 467 -39.85 -14.13 0.75
C HIS A 467 -38.65 -15.07 0.78
N CYS A 468 -38.87 -16.36 1.02
CA CYS A 468 -37.83 -17.38 1.03
C CYS A 468 -38.07 -18.35 -0.12
N LEU A 469 -37.10 -18.53 -0.99
CA LEU A 469 -37.21 -19.36 -2.18
C LEU A 469 -36.29 -20.57 -2.05
N GLN A 470 -36.90 -21.76 -1.96
CA GLN A 470 -36.21 -23.03 -1.84
C GLN A 470 -36.55 -23.92 -3.02
N SER A 471 -35.51 -24.41 -3.70
CA SER A 471 -35.67 -25.27 -4.87
C SER A 471 -35.68 -26.76 -4.53
N SER A 472 -35.32 -27.14 -3.31
CA SER A 472 -35.36 -28.54 -2.86
C SER A 472 -36.57 -28.77 -1.97
N ALA A 473 -37.30 -29.86 -2.19
CA ALA A 473 -38.48 -30.20 -1.40
C ALA A 473 -38.14 -30.39 0.09
N ASN A 474 -36.96 -30.95 0.39
CA ASN A 474 -36.52 -31.13 1.77
C ASN A 474 -36.16 -29.79 2.43
N ALA A 475 -35.36 -28.95 1.75
CA ALA A 475 -35.03 -27.62 2.25
C ALA A 475 -36.30 -26.77 2.44
N HIS A 476 -37.23 -26.79 1.47
CA HIS A 476 -38.51 -26.10 1.58
C HIS A 476 -39.32 -26.56 2.80
N ARG A 477 -39.41 -27.87 3.05
CA ARG A 477 -40.13 -28.40 4.23
C ARG A 477 -39.49 -27.92 5.54
N GLN A 478 -38.16 -28.01 5.64
CA GLN A 478 -37.43 -27.58 6.83
C GLN A 478 -37.57 -26.08 7.08
N PHE A 479 -37.37 -25.27 6.04
CA PHE A 479 -37.51 -23.81 6.11
C PHE A 479 -38.95 -23.38 6.39
N SER A 480 -39.94 -24.06 5.83
CA SER A 480 -41.35 -23.75 6.07
C SER A 480 -41.76 -24.01 7.51
N GLU A 481 -41.29 -25.11 8.12
CA GLU A 481 -41.56 -25.37 9.54
C GLU A 481 -40.85 -24.35 10.46
N LEU A 482 -39.64 -23.91 10.11
CA LEU A 482 -38.95 -22.83 10.84
C LEU A 482 -39.72 -21.50 10.76
N LEU A 483 -40.24 -21.16 9.59
CA LEU A 483 -40.92 -19.88 9.33
C LEU A 483 -42.40 -19.89 9.70
N LYS A 484 -42.99 -21.04 10.06
CA LYS A 484 -44.40 -21.20 10.43
C LYS A 484 -44.90 -20.25 11.54
N LYS A 485 -43.98 -19.77 12.39
CA LYS A 485 -44.26 -18.83 13.49
C LYS A 485 -43.91 -17.37 13.16
N VAL A 486 -43.48 -17.10 11.93
CA VAL A 486 -43.05 -15.77 11.46
C VAL A 486 -44.12 -15.23 10.49
N PRO A 487 -45.11 -14.44 10.97
CA PRO A 487 -46.33 -14.14 10.22
C PRO A 487 -46.12 -13.26 8.97
N PHE A 488 -44.94 -12.66 8.83
CA PHE A 488 -44.55 -11.83 7.68
C PHE A 488 -43.61 -12.56 6.70
N ALA A 489 -43.37 -13.86 6.89
CA ALA A 489 -42.48 -14.64 6.05
C ALA A 489 -43.25 -15.71 5.24
N ASP A 490 -42.98 -15.77 3.95
CA ASP A 490 -43.50 -16.78 3.03
C ASP A 490 -42.36 -17.66 2.52
N CYS A 491 -42.56 -18.97 2.47
CA CYS A 491 -41.61 -19.92 1.89
C CYS A 491 -42.19 -20.52 0.61
N HIS A 492 -41.49 -20.37 -0.50
CA HIS A 492 -41.89 -20.79 -1.83
C HIS A 492 -41.07 -22.01 -2.27
N HIS A 493 -41.74 -23.04 -2.77
CA HIS A 493 -41.10 -24.20 -3.38
C HIS A 493 -41.02 -24.01 -4.91
N ALA A 494 -39.95 -23.37 -5.36
CA ALA A 494 -39.75 -23.05 -6.78
C ALA A 494 -38.25 -22.91 -7.10
N SER A 495 -37.90 -23.08 -8.36
CA SER A 495 -36.57 -22.74 -8.86
C SER A 495 -36.46 -21.22 -8.93
N SER A 496 -35.29 -20.67 -8.61
CA SER A 496 -35.06 -19.22 -8.71
C SER A 496 -35.17 -18.71 -10.14
N VAL A 497 -34.68 -19.50 -11.09
CA VAL A 497 -34.66 -19.19 -12.53
C VAL A 497 -35.19 -20.37 -13.34
N PRO A 498 -35.73 -20.15 -14.56
CA PRO A 498 -36.14 -21.24 -15.45
C PRO A 498 -34.95 -22.07 -15.91
N LEU A 499 -35.21 -23.33 -16.32
CA LEU A 499 -34.16 -24.25 -16.78
C LEU A 499 -33.34 -23.69 -17.95
N ALA A 500 -33.98 -22.90 -18.83
CA ALA A 500 -33.32 -22.25 -19.97
C ALA A 500 -32.22 -21.24 -19.56
N GLU A 501 -32.17 -20.82 -18.29
CA GLU A 501 -31.15 -19.92 -17.76
C GLU A 501 -30.01 -20.64 -17.03
N PHE A 502 -30.05 -21.96 -16.94
CA PHE A 502 -28.90 -22.73 -16.47
C PHE A 502 -27.74 -22.62 -17.46
N PRO A 503 -26.49 -22.57 -16.99
CA PRO A 503 -25.34 -22.61 -17.88
C PRO A 503 -25.29 -23.96 -18.60
N PRO A 504 -24.76 -24.03 -19.83
CA PRO A 504 -24.47 -25.31 -20.45
C PRO A 504 -23.35 -26.05 -19.70
N GLU A 505 -23.33 -27.38 -19.76
CA GLU A 505 -22.31 -28.20 -19.07
C GLU A 505 -20.88 -27.82 -19.49
N SER A 506 -20.69 -27.41 -20.75
CA SER A 506 -19.41 -26.90 -21.26
C SER A 506 -18.89 -25.70 -20.48
N ASP A 507 -19.76 -24.76 -20.11
CA ASP A 507 -19.37 -23.55 -19.39
C ASP A 507 -18.96 -23.89 -17.96
N VAL A 508 -19.58 -24.91 -17.35
CA VAL A 508 -19.18 -25.44 -16.04
C VAL A 508 -17.79 -26.09 -16.12
N ILE A 509 -17.53 -26.88 -17.16
CA ILE A 509 -16.22 -27.50 -17.41
C ILE A 509 -15.14 -26.44 -17.61
N ASP A 510 -15.42 -25.45 -18.45
CA ASP A 510 -14.47 -24.38 -18.78
C ASP A 510 -14.18 -23.50 -17.56
N TYR A 511 -15.20 -23.14 -16.79
CA TYR A 511 -15.03 -22.46 -15.51
C TYR A 511 -14.10 -23.25 -14.59
N TYR A 512 -14.40 -24.54 -14.37
CA TYR A 512 -13.64 -25.40 -13.46
C TYR A 512 -12.17 -25.51 -13.85
N ARG A 513 -11.87 -25.55 -15.15
CA ARG A 513 -10.48 -25.63 -15.65
C ARG A 513 -9.72 -24.32 -15.58
N GLN A 514 -10.41 -23.19 -15.74
CA GLN A 514 -9.78 -21.88 -15.87
C GLN A 514 -9.73 -21.10 -14.55
N THR A 515 -10.59 -21.44 -13.60
CA THR A 515 -10.76 -20.68 -12.35
C THR A 515 -10.41 -21.56 -11.15
N PRO A 516 -9.15 -21.52 -10.66
CA PRO A 516 -8.78 -22.21 -9.44
C PRO A 516 -9.45 -21.53 -8.24
N ASP A 517 -10.43 -22.19 -7.62
CA ASP A 517 -11.19 -21.67 -6.49
C ASP A 517 -11.69 -22.80 -5.57
N LYS A 518 -12.66 -22.52 -4.69
CA LYS A 518 -13.16 -23.51 -3.73
C LYS A 518 -13.91 -24.68 -4.37
N LEU A 519 -14.37 -24.54 -5.61
CA LEU A 519 -14.98 -25.63 -6.35
C LEU A 519 -13.92 -26.66 -6.80
N SER A 520 -12.67 -26.23 -6.98
CA SER A 520 -11.54 -27.10 -7.32
C SER A 520 -11.13 -28.06 -6.19
N ASP A 521 -11.64 -27.86 -4.97
CA ASP A 521 -11.46 -28.79 -3.84
C ASP A 521 -12.18 -30.15 -4.10
N TYR A 522 -13.04 -30.21 -5.12
CA TYR A 522 -13.78 -31.41 -5.53
C TYR A 522 -13.40 -31.85 -6.94
N PRO A 523 -13.34 -33.17 -7.24
CA PRO A 523 -13.09 -33.63 -8.61
C PRO A 523 -14.16 -33.15 -9.59
N LEU A 524 -13.77 -32.79 -10.83
CA LEU A 524 -14.69 -32.31 -11.87
C LEU A 524 -15.92 -33.22 -12.06
N GLY A 525 -15.74 -34.55 -12.04
CA GLY A 525 -16.84 -35.49 -12.17
C GLY A 525 -17.90 -35.36 -11.07
N GLN A 526 -17.49 -35.02 -9.85
CA GLN A 526 -18.40 -34.75 -8.73
C GLN A 526 -19.16 -33.44 -8.95
N VAL A 527 -18.48 -32.38 -9.40
CA VAL A 527 -19.08 -31.08 -9.72
C VAL A 527 -20.12 -31.21 -10.84
N LEU A 528 -19.81 -31.95 -11.91
CA LEU A 528 -20.76 -32.24 -12.98
C LEU A 528 -21.92 -33.13 -12.51
N GLY A 529 -21.68 -34.00 -11.53
CA GLY A 529 -22.72 -34.77 -10.85
C GLY A 529 -23.74 -33.87 -10.17
N TRP A 530 -23.30 -32.84 -9.44
CA TRP A 530 -24.18 -31.84 -8.82
C TRP A 530 -24.98 -31.06 -9.87
N PHE A 531 -24.32 -30.59 -10.93
CA PHE A 531 -24.97 -29.85 -12.01
C PHE A 531 -26.10 -30.65 -12.69
N ARG A 532 -25.83 -31.92 -13.01
CA ARG A 532 -26.83 -32.81 -13.62
C ARG A 532 -27.96 -33.15 -12.66
N ALA A 533 -27.66 -33.31 -11.36
CA ALA A 533 -28.68 -33.54 -10.35
C ALA A 533 -29.61 -32.33 -10.21
N ASP A 534 -29.08 -31.11 -10.22
CA ASP A 534 -29.86 -29.87 -10.19
C ASP A 534 -30.83 -29.78 -11.39
N ILE A 535 -30.33 -30.08 -12.61
CA ILE A 535 -31.18 -30.12 -13.82
C ILE A 535 -32.23 -31.21 -13.72
N ALA A 536 -31.86 -32.42 -13.29
CA ALA A 536 -32.78 -33.55 -13.20
C ALA A 536 -33.91 -33.26 -12.19
N GLU A 537 -33.61 -32.60 -11.07
CA GLU A 537 -34.61 -32.22 -10.07
C GLU A 537 -35.66 -31.25 -10.65
N MET A 538 -35.24 -30.29 -11.47
CA MET A 538 -36.15 -29.38 -12.17
C MET A 538 -37.02 -30.05 -13.24
N GLN A 539 -36.61 -31.22 -13.73
CA GLN A 539 -37.34 -31.99 -14.73
C GLN A 539 -38.31 -33.01 -14.11
N THR A 540 -38.41 -33.08 -12.77
CA THR A 540 -39.29 -34.04 -12.10
C THR A 540 -40.78 -33.76 -12.35
N PRO A 541 -41.65 -34.79 -12.36
CA PRO A 541 -43.09 -34.63 -12.61
C PRO A 541 -43.82 -33.80 -11.55
N GLU A 542 -43.32 -33.83 -10.31
CA GLU A 542 -43.68 -32.92 -9.22
C GLU A 542 -43.06 -31.55 -9.50
N LYS A 543 -43.54 -30.89 -10.56
CA LYS A 543 -42.95 -29.65 -11.07
C LYS A 543 -42.72 -28.65 -9.94
N ILE A 544 -41.46 -28.51 -9.54
CA ILE A 544 -40.98 -27.33 -8.82
C ILE A 544 -41.43 -26.14 -9.66
N GLY A 545 -42.08 -25.15 -9.05
CA GLY A 545 -42.54 -23.97 -9.79
C GLY A 545 -41.37 -23.37 -10.59
N GLU A 546 -41.58 -23.14 -11.89
CA GLU A 546 -40.60 -22.46 -12.73
C GLU A 546 -40.62 -20.96 -12.41
N ASP A 547 -39.46 -20.32 -12.51
CA ASP A 547 -39.31 -18.86 -12.36
C ASP A 547 -39.91 -18.28 -11.06
N GLY A 548 -39.42 -18.76 -9.93
CA GLY A 548 -39.84 -18.29 -8.61
C GLY A 548 -39.60 -16.79 -8.39
N ILE A 549 -38.50 -16.23 -8.90
CA ILE A 549 -38.23 -14.78 -8.82
C ILE A 549 -39.35 -14.01 -9.55
N GLY A 550 -39.64 -14.37 -10.80
CA GLY A 550 -40.65 -13.70 -11.62
C GLY A 550 -42.05 -13.82 -11.01
N ASN A 551 -42.43 -15.00 -10.54
CA ASN A 551 -43.73 -15.23 -9.91
C ASN A 551 -43.93 -14.41 -8.64
N ILE A 552 -42.90 -14.28 -7.80
CA ILE A 552 -42.98 -13.46 -6.58
C ILE A 552 -43.09 -11.99 -6.95
N LEU A 553 -42.25 -11.47 -7.86
CA LEU A 553 -42.31 -10.07 -8.31
C LEU A 553 -43.68 -9.71 -8.90
N GLN A 554 -44.25 -10.61 -9.71
CA GLN A 554 -45.61 -10.46 -10.25
C GLN A 554 -46.67 -10.41 -9.14
N THR A 555 -46.54 -11.28 -8.14
CA THR A 555 -47.47 -11.36 -7.01
C THR A 555 -47.44 -10.10 -6.15
N ILE A 556 -46.26 -9.52 -5.90
CA ILE A 556 -46.13 -8.31 -5.09
C ILE A 556 -46.37 -7.02 -5.90
N GLY A 557 -46.45 -7.10 -7.22
CA GLY A 557 -46.69 -5.95 -8.10
C GLY A 557 -45.53 -4.95 -8.13
N GLN A 558 -44.29 -5.40 -7.88
CA GLN A 558 -43.10 -4.57 -7.88
C GLN A 558 -42.08 -5.07 -8.90
N PRO A 559 -41.34 -4.18 -9.57
CA PRO A 559 -40.34 -4.58 -10.55
C PRO A 559 -39.09 -5.19 -9.91
N ILE A 560 -38.85 -4.92 -8.63
CA ILE A 560 -37.65 -5.34 -7.89
C ILE A 560 -37.95 -5.45 -6.40
N PHE A 561 -37.13 -6.22 -5.68
CA PHE A 561 -37.14 -6.28 -4.21
C PHE A 561 -36.26 -5.15 -3.62
N ASP A 562 -36.54 -4.77 -2.38
CA ASP A 562 -35.75 -3.76 -1.66
C ASP A 562 -34.42 -4.32 -1.14
N ALA A 563 -34.40 -5.61 -0.81
CA ALA A 563 -33.20 -6.35 -0.42
C ALA A 563 -33.25 -7.79 -0.94
N VAL A 564 -32.11 -8.28 -1.42
CA VAL A 564 -31.99 -9.65 -1.94
C VAL A 564 -30.76 -10.35 -1.36
N ILE A 565 -30.93 -11.62 -1.01
CA ILE A 565 -29.88 -12.53 -0.58
C ILE A 565 -29.81 -13.67 -1.59
N ILE A 566 -28.74 -13.70 -2.37
CA ILE A 566 -28.49 -14.65 -3.44
C ILE A 566 -27.56 -15.74 -2.90
N ASN A 567 -28.13 -16.84 -2.43
CA ASN A 567 -27.38 -18.02 -1.99
C ASN A 567 -28.04 -19.33 -2.46
N GLY A 568 -28.58 -19.34 -3.69
CA GLY A 568 -29.28 -20.46 -4.30
C GLY A 568 -28.40 -21.66 -4.64
N ARG A 569 -28.73 -22.37 -5.72
CA ARG A 569 -27.96 -23.53 -6.20
C ARG A 569 -26.59 -23.10 -6.72
N GLU A 570 -25.67 -24.04 -6.82
CA GLU A 570 -24.29 -23.76 -7.22
C GLU A 570 -24.18 -23.16 -8.64
N PHE A 571 -25.15 -23.39 -9.52
CA PHE A 571 -25.05 -23.02 -10.93
C PHE A 571 -26.03 -21.93 -11.38
N THR A 572 -26.76 -21.28 -10.45
CA THR A 572 -27.81 -20.31 -10.79
C THR A 572 -27.49 -18.86 -10.38
N GLY A 573 -26.51 -18.62 -9.51
CA GLY A 573 -26.34 -17.31 -8.86
C GLY A 573 -26.09 -16.13 -9.82
N HIS A 574 -25.45 -16.34 -10.98
CA HIS A 574 -25.32 -15.28 -11.98
C HIS A 574 -26.63 -14.96 -12.73
N ALA A 575 -27.44 -15.99 -13.03
CA ALA A 575 -28.77 -15.80 -13.61
C ALA A 575 -29.71 -15.12 -12.60
N GLU A 576 -29.64 -15.51 -11.33
CA GLU A 576 -30.34 -14.86 -10.22
C GLU A 576 -29.97 -13.37 -10.13
N LEU A 577 -28.68 -13.02 -10.17
CA LEU A 577 -28.25 -11.62 -10.16
C LEU A 577 -28.82 -10.83 -11.35
N LYS A 578 -28.84 -11.38 -12.56
CA LYS A 578 -29.37 -10.66 -13.75
C LYS A 578 -30.83 -10.23 -13.57
N ARG A 579 -31.63 -11.02 -12.85
CA ARG A 579 -33.03 -10.70 -12.55
C ARG A 579 -33.21 -9.75 -11.36
N LEU A 580 -32.20 -9.67 -10.49
CA LEU A 580 -32.26 -8.94 -9.23
C LEU A 580 -31.34 -7.70 -9.19
N ILE A 581 -30.57 -7.47 -10.24
CA ILE A 581 -29.77 -6.25 -10.40
C ILE A 581 -30.71 -5.05 -10.49
N GLY A 582 -30.40 -3.99 -9.74
CA GLY A 582 -31.32 -2.88 -9.47
C GLY A 582 -31.88 -2.90 -8.04
N ALA A 583 -31.84 -4.04 -7.34
CA ALA A 583 -32.20 -4.08 -5.92
C ALA A 583 -31.26 -3.14 -5.11
N PRO A 584 -31.79 -2.30 -4.21
CA PRO A 584 -30.99 -1.39 -3.39
C PRO A 584 -29.91 -2.10 -2.57
N ILE A 585 -30.17 -3.33 -2.14
CA ILE A 585 -29.30 -4.10 -1.24
C ILE A 585 -29.18 -5.53 -1.77
N ILE A 586 -27.94 -5.98 -1.99
CA ILE A 586 -27.64 -7.31 -2.54
C ILE A 586 -26.61 -8.00 -1.63
N LEU A 587 -26.91 -9.19 -1.15
CA LEU A 587 -25.97 -10.06 -0.44
C LEU A 587 -25.71 -11.31 -1.27
N LEU A 588 -24.46 -11.57 -1.62
CA LEU A 588 -24.02 -12.78 -2.31
C LEU A 588 -23.45 -13.78 -1.31
N GLY A 589 -23.91 -15.03 -1.35
CA GLY A 589 -23.27 -16.18 -0.67
C GLY A 589 -22.41 -17.01 -1.63
N CYS A 590 -21.45 -17.77 -1.11
CA CYS A 590 -20.52 -18.59 -1.91
C CYS A 590 -19.80 -17.82 -3.03
N THR A 591 -19.21 -16.67 -2.70
CA THR A 591 -18.51 -15.80 -3.68
C THR A 591 -17.19 -16.37 -4.21
N ARG A 592 -16.73 -17.50 -3.65
CA ARG A 592 -15.49 -18.21 -4.01
C ARG A 592 -15.73 -19.51 -4.80
N THR A 593 -16.95 -19.74 -5.28
CA THR A 593 -17.29 -20.88 -6.15
C THR A 593 -18.07 -20.40 -7.38
N TYR A 594 -18.50 -21.32 -8.24
CA TYR A 594 -19.25 -21.00 -9.47
C TYR A 594 -20.47 -20.13 -9.16
N LYS A 595 -21.16 -20.44 -8.06
CA LYS A 595 -22.41 -19.79 -7.63
C LYS A 595 -22.43 -18.29 -7.86
N ASN A 596 -21.52 -17.57 -7.21
CA ASN A 596 -21.57 -16.11 -7.20
C ASN A 596 -20.23 -15.45 -7.54
N ARG A 597 -19.23 -16.17 -8.05
CA ARG A 597 -17.98 -15.53 -8.48
C ARG A 597 -18.18 -14.57 -9.65
N ALA A 598 -18.96 -14.96 -10.66
CA ALA A 598 -19.31 -14.08 -11.76
C ALA A 598 -20.16 -12.87 -11.29
N SER A 599 -21.11 -13.12 -10.38
CA SER A 599 -21.94 -12.09 -9.74
C SER A 599 -21.10 -11.07 -8.97
N LEU A 600 -20.12 -11.54 -8.18
CA LEU A 600 -19.19 -10.69 -7.44
C LEU A 600 -18.41 -9.79 -8.40
N LEU A 601 -17.81 -10.35 -9.44
CA LEU A 601 -17.02 -9.59 -10.41
C LEU A 601 -17.87 -8.58 -11.19
N ALA A 602 -19.13 -8.92 -11.49
CA ALA A 602 -20.07 -8.01 -12.14
C ALA A 602 -20.39 -6.81 -11.23
N LEU A 603 -20.71 -7.06 -9.95
CA LEU A 603 -21.02 -5.98 -9.00
C LEU A 603 -19.80 -5.12 -8.65
N LEU A 604 -18.60 -5.69 -8.56
CA LEU A 604 -17.36 -4.93 -8.36
C LEU A 604 -17.04 -3.95 -9.50
N LYS A 605 -17.49 -4.27 -10.72
CA LYS A 605 -17.33 -3.41 -11.90
C LYS A 605 -18.50 -2.43 -12.09
N ASN A 606 -19.60 -2.64 -11.38
CA ASN A 606 -20.80 -1.81 -11.52
C ASN A 606 -20.67 -0.56 -10.63
N GLU A 607 -20.56 0.61 -11.25
CA GLU A 607 -20.39 1.88 -10.53
C GLU A 607 -21.61 2.29 -9.71
N ASP A 608 -22.80 1.75 -10.00
CA ASP A 608 -24.03 2.03 -9.23
C ASP A 608 -24.05 1.37 -7.86
N TYR A 609 -23.15 0.41 -7.63
CA TYR A 609 -23.05 -0.35 -6.39
C TYR A 609 -21.73 -0.09 -5.67
N GLU A 610 -21.76 -0.27 -4.36
CA GLU A 610 -20.59 -0.26 -3.52
C GLU A 610 -20.52 -1.52 -2.68
N LEU A 611 -19.33 -2.14 -2.61
CA LEU A 611 -19.04 -3.23 -1.71
C LEU A 611 -18.94 -2.68 -0.28
N VAL A 612 -19.80 -3.14 0.63
CA VAL A 612 -19.87 -2.67 2.02
C VAL A 612 -19.59 -3.78 3.04
N LEU A 613 -19.67 -5.04 2.61
CA LEU A 613 -19.30 -6.23 3.37
C LEU A 613 -18.47 -7.15 2.48
N SER A 614 -17.32 -7.59 2.97
CA SER A 614 -16.59 -8.74 2.45
C SER A 614 -16.34 -9.66 3.64
N ALA A 615 -16.78 -10.91 3.56
CA ALA A 615 -16.55 -11.92 4.59
C ALA A 615 -16.08 -13.21 3.90
N ALA A 616 -14.81 -13.22 3.49
CA ALA A 616 -14.27 -14.28 2.64
C ALA A 616 -14.06 -15.63 3.38
N ASN A 617 -14.13 -15.60 4.72
CA ASN A 617 -13.83 -16.73 5.60
C ASN A 617 -15.09 -17.52 6.06
N ILE A 618 -16.29 -16.98 5.83
CA ILE A 618 -17.55 -17.65 6.23
C ILE A 618 -17.98 -18.59 5.10
N GLY A 619 -17.85 -19.90 5.32
CA GLY A 619 -18.16 -20.91 4.30
C GLY A 619 -17.35 -20.70 3.03
N ASN A 620 -18.03 -20.55 1.89
CA ASN A 620 -17.41 -20.25 0.59
C ASN A 620 -17.38 -18.73 0.27
N GLY A 621 -17.46 -17.88 1.29
CA GLY A 621 -17.35 -16.42 1.20
C GLY A 621 -18.69 -15.72 0.99
N TYR A 622 -18.85 -14.54 1.58
CA TYR A 622 -19.98 -13.64 1.38
C TYR A 622 -19.52 -12.25 0.93
N ALA A 623 -20.36 -11.55 0.18
CA ALA A 623 -20.16 -10.14 -0.18
C ALA A 623 -21.48 -9.38 -0.19
N GLY A 624 -21.53 -8.26 0.53
CA GLY A 624 -22.69 -7.37 0.58
C GLY A 624 -22.44 -6.09 -0.22
N PHE A 625 -23.40 -5.75 -1.07
CA PHE A 625 -23.41 -4.58 -1.92
C PHE A 625 -24.63 -3.71 -1.62
N VAL A 626 -24.44 -2.40 -1.70
CA VAL A 626 -25.51 -1.40 -1.54
C VAL A 626 -25.44 -0.46 -2.72
N SER A 627 -26.59 -0.12 -3.31
CA SER A 627 -26.64 0.87 -4.37
C SER A 627 -26.26 2.24 -3.83
N ARG A 628 -25.51 3.04 -4.61
CA ARG A 628 -25.08 4.38 -4.16
C ARG A 628 -26.26 5.27 -3.74
N GLN A 629 -27.42 5.09 -4.37
CA GLN A 629 -28.66 5.79 -4.01
C GLN A 629 -29.17 5.40 -2.62
N ALA A 630 -28.95 4.16 -2.19
CA ALA A 630 -29.39 3.64 -0.90
C ALA A 630 -28.39 3.89 0.24
N ILE A 631 -27.10 4.08 -0.03
CA ILE A 631 -26.06 4.30 0.99
C ILE A 631 -26.42 5.46 1.93
N GLY A 632 -26.78 6.62 1.37
CA GLY A 632 -27.14 7.79 2.18
C GLY A 632 -28.39 7.55 3.04
N LYS A 633 -29.34 6.73 2.56
CA LYS A 633 -30.58 6.42 3.29
C LYS A 633 -30.38 5.40 4.42
N LEU A 634 -29.45 4.46 4.23
CA LEU A 634 -29.08 3.48 5.24
C LEU A 634 -28.20 4.11 6.34
N ALA A 635 -27.31 5.04 5.98
CA ALA A 635 -26.36 5.70 6.88
C ALA A 635 -27.02 6.63 7.91
N LEU A 636 -28.10 7.32 7.53
CA LEU A 636 -28.76 8.33 8.36
C LEU A 636 -29.48 7.78 9.60
N ASN A 637 -29.72 6.46 9.67
CA ASN A 637 -30.64 5.85 10.65
C ASN A 637 -29.98 4.87 11.63
N GLY A 638 -28.65 4.72 11.60
CA GLY A 638 -27.89 3.82 12.48
C GLY A 638 -27.78 4.26 13.96
N ARG A 639 -28.54 5.26 14.42
CA ARG A 639 -28.65 5.51 15.87
C ARG A 639 -29.49 4.38 16.49
N PRO A 640 -28.98 3.63 17.47
CA PRO A 640 -29.82 2.70 18.21
C PRO A 640 -30.97 3.49 18.86
N PRO A 641 -32.19 2.93 18.94
CA PRO A 641 -33.24 3.52 19.76
C PRO A 641 -32.70 3.67 21.19
N ALA A 642 -32.91 4.86 21.77
CA ALA A 642 -32.53 5.17 23.15
C ALA A 642 -33.28 4.30 24.16
#